data_AF-A0A8H3E265-F1
#
_entry.id   AF-A0A8H3E265-F1
#
_cell.length_a   1.000
_cell.length_b   1.000
_cell.length_c   1.000
_cell.angle_alpha   90.00
_cell.angle_beta   90.00
_cell.angle_gamma   90.00
#
_symmetry.space_group_name_H-M   'P 1'
#
loop_
_entity.id
_entity.type
_entity.pdbx_description
1 polymer ?
#
loop_
_entity_poly.entity_id
_entity_poly.type
_entity_poly.pdbx_seq_one_letter_code
_entity_poly.pdbx_strand_id
1 'polypeptide(L)'
;MASHQPYEAETLLPPGALNNYSTPRSSVVDSLGVPGNNSQYDGVRESQYSSVPLNQSFDPYAGAPSPRGTTPAPYQDDPSAEKIVEHGYGETKTKRPWFWTIVILVLLAIIAVAVIVPVYFKVIKPNTNIAESSSSTGASSTSAAQPTQSSKPNTPEAVVTGGDGSKITTESGATFTYNNSFGGIWYYDPKDPFSNKAHAQSWSPPLNQSWKFGTDQIRGVNLGGWLVLEPFISPAMYEPYMNATVPAIDEWTLCENLAQDASSGGVAKAIEEHYKTFITEEDFAQIAAAGLNWIRIPIPYWAIEVYPGEPFLEGVAWKYFLKAIEWARKYGLRINLDLHTVPGSQNGYNHSGMLGPVGWCHYFFWTWKVGESTTWGNIVAAPLWSYKHGLENGYMPTDPREAVGACGGGTPRTGPLPASKTGGVGAGTIPASYQTARAWPPPSLSGVADAATLPTYTATGTIRSLSPATFTAGVNAGSGWANAGDQGGMYVPIAGCSYPSSAWDDAVFATHTACSGAAKRAVGSPDVAIKSLCDSETSSTASAPEPTQSEAPRVVTGGAGSLVTTDTGNTFIYNNSFGGIWYHDPEDPFKLSAQAQSWRWGIDQVRGVGIGGWLVLEPFISPALYEPYMNDTNPAVDEWTLCESIAADPNSGGLAKVLEDHYSTFIVEEDFAQIAAAGLNWVRIAIPYWAIEVAPGEPFLEGVAWKYFLKAIEWARKYGIRINLDLHTAPGSHNGYNHSGKLGPLGWMNGTMGIANAQRTLNHIRVITQFISQPQYKDVVPVFGVINEARMAIIQREPLERL
;
A
#
# COMPACT_ATOMS: atom_id res chain seq x y z
N MET A 1 59.22 5.33 23.75
CA MET A 1 58.21 6.10 24.51
C MET A 1 56.92 6.03 23.70
N ALA A 2 55.74 5.73 24.24
CA ALA A 2 55.41 5.04 25.50
C ALA A 2 54.02 4.39 25.31
N SER A 3 53.84 3.10 25.64
CA SER A 3 53.13 2.61 26.85
C SER A 3 51.60 2.49 26.70
N HIS A 4 50.92 1.40 27.09
CA HIS A 4 51.37 0.07 27.55
C HIS A 4 50.22 -0.96 27.34
N GLN A 5 50.53 -2.27 27.39
CA GLN A 5 49.54 -3.38 27.38
C GLN A 5 49.18 -3.84 28.83
N PRO A 6 48.80 -5.11 29.12
CA PRO A 6 47.40 -5.58 29.18
C PRO A 6 47.11 -6.35 30.51
N TYR A 7 46.17 -7.29 30.50
CA TYR A 7 46.23 -8.51 31.34
C TYR A 7 45.52 -9.71 30.68
N GLU A 8 45.96 -10.93 30.98
CA GLU A 8 45.52 -12.23 30.45
C GLU A 8 44.70 -13.01 31.53
N ALA A 9 44.85 -14.30 31.92
CA ALA A 9 45.66 -15.44 31.49
C ALA A 9 44.96 -16.80 31.77
N GLU A 10 44.62 -17.54 30.71
CA GLU A 10 44.83 -19.00 30.50
C GLU A 10 44.36 -20.11 31.51
N THR A 11 44.34 -21.35 30.95
CA THR A 11 44.68 -22.67 31.56
C THR A 11 43.62 -23.78 31.85
N LEU A 12 43.60 -24.76 30.93
CA LEU A 12 43.81 -26.23 31.13
C LEU A 12 42.77 -27.18 31.81
N LEU A 13 42.09 -28.02 30.98
CA LEU A 13 42.22 -29.52 30.83
C LEU A 13 42.11 -30.50 32.06
N PRO A 14 41.91 -31.85 31.89
CA PRO A 14 41.20 -32.67 30.88
C PRO A 14 40.24 -33.79 31.49
N PRO A 15 40.24 -35.14 31.18
CA PRO A 15 38.95 -35.83 30.85
C PRO A 15 38.65 -37.25 31.45
N GLY A 16 37.50 -37.86 31.07
CA GLY A 16 37.18 -39.31 31.15
C GLY A 16 35.73 -39.59 30.66
N ALA A 17 35.40 -40.51 29.74
CA ALA A 17 35.59 -41.98 29.66
C ALA A 17 34.55 -42.79 30.50
N LEU A 18 33.85 -43.84 30.03
CA LEU A 18 33.79 -44.58 28.75
C LEU A 18 32.54 -45.54 28.74
N ASN A 19 32.02 -45.93 27.56
CA ASN A 19 31.28 -47.19 27.25
C ASN A 19 29.88 -47.44 27.93
N ASN A 20 28.89 -48.21 27.41
CA ASN A 20 28.72 -48.94 26.13
C ASN A 20 27.26 -49.45 25.87
N TYR A 21 27.00 -49.84 24.60
CA TYR A 21 26.06 -50.88 24.08
C TYR A 21 24.49 -50.78 24.07
N SER A 22 23.99 -51.19 22.89
CA SER A 22 22.75 -51.93 22.54
C SER A 22 21.36 -51.25 22.45
N THR A 23 20.82 -51.30 21.24
CA THR A 23 19.40 -51.21 20.80
C THR A 23 18.75 -52.64 20.88
N PRO A 24 17.46 -52.92 20.50
CA PRO A 24 16.50 -52.13 19.70
C PRO A 24 14.97 -52.18 20.02
N ARG A 25 14.20 -51.31 19.34
CA ARG A 25 12.79 -51.43 18.84
C ARG A 25 11.69 -52.06 19.74
N SER A 26 10.57 -51.35 19.95
CA SER A 26 9.27 -51.64 19.26
C SER A 26 8.11 -50.69 19.63
N SER A 27 7.07 -50.72 18.80
CA SER A 27 5.84 -49.92 18.63
C SER A 27 4.77 -49.82 19.76
N VAL A 28 4.15 -48.63 19.85
CA VAL A 28 2.68 -48.34 19.89
C VAL A 28 1.85 -48.64 21.17
N VAL A 29 1.46 -47.54 21.84
CA VAL A 29 0.12 -47.13 22.37
C VAL A 29 -0.77 -48.16 23.09
N ASP A 30 -1.12 -47.89 24.36
CA ASP A 30 -2.53 -47.62 24.76
C ASP A 30 -2.71 -47.00 26.18
N SER A 31 -3.78 -46.22 26.37
CA SER A 31 -4.45 -45.87 27.66
C SER A 31 -3.68 -45.06 28.74
N LEU A 32 -4.28 -44.41 29.76
CA LEU A 32 -5.61 -43.77 29.97
C LEU A 32 -5.55 -42.87 31.24
N GLY A 33 -6.36 -41.80 31.31
CA GLY A 33 -6.87 -41.22 32.58
C GLY A 33 -6.20 -39.95 33.14
N VAL A 34 -7.02 -39.02 33.64
CA VAL A 34 -6.63 -37.78 34.36
C VAL A 34 -7.63 -37.50 35.50
N PRO A 35 -7.17 -37.35 36.76
CA PRO A 35 -7.49 -36.16 37.59
C PRO A 35 -6.29 -35.70 38.45
N GLY A 36 -6.24 -34.50 39.05
CA GLY A 36 -7.17 -33.36 39.12
C GLY A 36 -6.58 -32.17 39.93
N ASN A 37 -7.33 -31.06 40.04
CA ASN A 37 -6.93 -29.75 40.60
C ASN A 37 -6.25 -29.76 42.00
N ASN A 38 -5.31 -28.82 42.28
CA ASN A 38 -5.66 -27.58 43.01
C ASN A 38 -4.61 -26.42 43.07
N SER A 39 -5.14 -25.18 43.06
CA SER A 39 -4.72 -23.93 43.76
C SER A 39 -3.29 -23.29 43.69
N GLN A 40 -3.34 -21.98 43.41
CA GLN A 40 -2.57 -20.83 43.99
C GLN A 40 -1.31 -20.23 43.30
N TYR A 41 -1.18 -18.90 43.53
CA TYR A 41 -0.09 -17.97 43.14
C TYR A 41 1.22 -18.32 43.88
N ASP A 42 2.42 -17.81 43.55
CA ASP A 42 2.83 -16.58 42.84
C ASP A 42 4.25 -16.72 42.23
N GLY A 43 4.75 -15.72 41.48
CA GLY A 43 6.19 -15.54 41.18
C GLY A 43 6.62 -15.56 39.71
N VAL A 44 7.73 -14.88 39.40
CA VAL A 44 8.22 -14.61 38.02
C VAL A 44 9.74 -14.80 37.93
N ARG A 45 10.20 -15.46 36.85
CA ARG A 45 11.61 -15.84 36.51
C ARG A 45 12.22 -16.88 37.48
N GLU A 46 13.22 -17.68 37.09
CA GLU A 46 14.11 -17.59 35.92
C GLU A 46 14.28 -18.95 35.19
N SER A 47 15.30 -19.07 34.32
CA SER A 47 15.45 -20.14 33.33
C SER A 47 15.99 -21.46 33.88
N GLN A 48 15.56 -22.56 33.23
CA GLN A 48 16.44 -23.67 32.77
C GLN A 48 15.60 -24.73 32.05
N TYR A 49 16.01 -25.13 30.84
CA TYR A 49 15.97 -26.54 30.44
C TYR A 49 17.05 -26.83 29.38
N SER A 50 17.90 -27.80 29.70
CA SER A 50 18.85 -28.44 28.81
C SER A 50 18.49 -29.92 28.69
N SER A 51 18.94 -30.56 27.60
CA SER A 51 18.91 -32.01 27.34
C SER A 51 17.54 -32.71 27.26
N VAL A 52 17.30 -33.30 26.09
CA VAL A 52 16.07 -33.96 25.62
C VAL A 52 16.08 -35.47 25.97
N PRO A 53 14.92 -36.12 26.11
CA PRO A 53 14.69 -37.35 25.32
C PRO A 53 13.45 -37.24 24.40
N LEU A 54 13.59 -37.73 23.17
CA LEU A 54 12.58 -37.63 22.11
C LEU A 54 11.42 -38.62 22.32
N ASN A 55 10.27 -38.15 22.83
CA ASN A 55 8.96 -38.76 22.51
C ASN A 55 7.76 -37.83 22.76
N GLN A 56 7.54 -36.84 21.89
CA GLN A 56 6.22 -36.23 21.66
C GLN A 56 6.22 -35.51 20.31
N SER A 57 5.07 -35.49 19.63
CA SER A 57 4.88 -34.78 18.36
C SER A 57 4.74 -33.28 18.60
N PHE A 58 5.60 -32.48 17.97
CA PHE A 58 5.49 -31.04 17.97
C PHE A 58 4.33 -30.60 17.05
N ASP A 59 3.24 -30.11 17.65
CA ASP A 59 2.18 -29.38 16.95
C ASP A 59 2.43 -27.87 17.11
N PRO A 60 2.76 -27.14 16.03
CA PRO A 60 3.08 -25.71 16.11
C PRO A 60 1.87 -24.81 16.44
N TYR A 61 0.64 -25.34 16.52
CA TYR A 61 -0.56 -24.54 16.74
C TYR A 61 -1.11 -24.57 18.19
N ALA A 62 -0.51 -25.37 19.08
CA ALA A 62 -0.98 -25.55 20.45
C ALA A 62 -0.51 -24.45 21.44
N GLY A 63 -0.83 -23.16 21.19
CA GLY A 63 -0.14 -22.07 21.91
C GLY A 63 -0.79 -20.67 22.04
N ALA A 64 -2.09 -20.45 21.81
CA ALA A 64 -2.71 -19.12 22.00
C ALA A 64 -4.02 -19.15 22.83
N PRO A 65 -4.16 -18.34 23.90
CA PRO A 65 -5.34 -18.40 24.78
C PRO A 65 -6.54 -17.62 24.24
N SER A 66 -7.63 -18.33 23.94
CA SER A 66 -8.94 -17.73 23.65
C SER A 66 -9.68 -17.35 24.95
N PRO A 67 -10.35 -16.18 25.05
CA PRO A 67 -11.18 -15.82 26.20
C PRO A 67 -12.39 -16.76 26.37
N ARG A 68 -12.36 -17.61 27.40
CA ARG A 68 -13.37 -18.66 27.62
C ARG A 68 -14.65 -18.08 28.25
N GLY A 69 -15.74 -18.00 27.47
CA GLY A 69 -16.97 -17.26 27.85
C GLY A 69 -18.22 -18.09 28.18
N THR A 70 -18.53 -19.17 27.44
CA THR A 70 -19.64 -20.13 27.73
C THR A 70 -19.46 -21.42 26.93
N THR A 71 -19.67 -22.58 27.55
CA THR A 71 -19.74 -23.89 26.87
C THR A 71 -21.18 -24.30 26.57
N PRO A 72 -21.53 -24.66 25.32
CA PRO A 72 -22.71 -25.47 25.03
C PRO A 72 -22.60 -26.89 25.60
N ALA A 73 -23.74 -27.52 25.87
CA ALA A 73 -23.85 -28.93 26.25
C ALA A 73 -23.66 -29.87 25.03
N PRO A 74 -23.36 -31.16 25.23
CA PRO A 74 -23.40 -32.15 24.14
C PRO A 74 -24.81 -32.23 23.53
N TYR A 75 -24.84 -32.37 22.20
CA TYR A 75 -26.07 -32.41 21.41
C TYR A 75 -26.91 -33.64 21.76
N GLN A 76 -28.14 -33.42 22.23
CA GLN A 76 -29.20 -34.44 22.23
C GLN A 76 -30.09 -34.18 21.01
N ASP A 77 -30.46 -35.24 20.29
CA ASP A 77 -31.42 -35.13 19.19
C ASP A 77 -32.81 -34.74 19.73
N ASP A 78 -33.29 -33.55 19.34
CA ASP A 78 -34.69 -33.16 19.48
C ASP A 78 -35.47 -33.62 18.23
N PRO A 79 -36.45 -34.53 18.33
CA PRO A 79 -37.19 -35.03 17.17
C PRO A 79 -38.16 -34.03 16.51
N SER A 80 -38.25 -32.78 16.97
CA SER A 80 -39.32 -31.84 16.59
C SER A 80 -38.93 -30.71 15.61
N ALA A 81 -37.70 -30.67 15.11
CA ALA A 81 -37.28 -29.66 14.14
C ALA A 81 -37.97 -29.82 12.76
N GLU A 82 -38.81 -28.84 12.38
CA GLU A 82 -39.45 -28.81 11.05
C GLU A 82 -38.43 -28.65 9.91
N LYS A 83 -38.65 -29.37 8.81
CA LYS A 83 -37.80 -29.33 7.62
C LYS A 83 -38.03 -28.07 6.79
N ILE A 84 -37.23 -27.04 7.02
CA ILE A 84 -37.08 -25.93 6.06
C ILE A 84 -36.34 -26.49 4.82
N VAL A 85 -36.99 -26.45 3.67
CA VAL A 85 -36.41 -26.88 2.39
C VAL A 85 -35.62 -25.73 1.78
N GLU A 86 -34.34 -25.97 1.49
CA GLU A 86 -33.47 -25.00 0.85
C GLU A 86 -33.83 -24.82 -0.63
N HIS A 87 -34.41 -23.66 -0.98
CA HIS A 87 -34.73 -23.32 -2.36
C HIS A 87 -33.49 -22.81 -3.11
N GLY A 88 -32.77 -23.73 -3.76
CA GLY A 88 -31.64 -23.40 -4.64
C GLY A 88 -32.02 -22.47 -5.81
N TYR A 89 -31.11 -21.56 -6.15
CA TYR A 89 -31.27 -20.58 -7.24
C TYR A 89 -31.40 -21.29 -8.61
N GLY A 90 -32.48 -21.02 -9.34
CA GLY A 90 -32.77 -21.66 -10.63
C GLY A 90 -32.27 -20.87 -11.84
N GLU A 91 -31.35 -21.43 -12.63
CA GLU A 91 -30.95 -20.88 -13.94
C GLU A 91 -32.13 -20.89 -14.95
N THR A 92 -32.56 -19.72 -15.43
CA THR A 92 -33.55 -19.62 -16.51
C THR A 92 -32.93 -19.86 -17.89
N LYS A 93 -32.73 -21.13 -18.26
CA LYS A 93 -32.14 -21.54 -19.55
C LYS A 93 -33.04 -21.22 -20.76
N THR A 94 -32.73 -20.14 -21.47
CA THR A 94 -33.36 -19.80 -22.76
C THR A 94 -32.93 -20.76 -23.87
N LYS A 95 -33.85 -21.60 -24.37
CA LYS A 95 -33.57 -22.54 -25.46
C LYS A 95 -33.42 -21.82 -26.80
N ARG A 96 -32.19 -21.70 -27.32
CA ARG A 96 -31.89 -21.17 -28.66
C ARG A 96 -31.90 -22.31 -29.70
N PRO A 97 -32.83 -22.36 -30.67
CA PRO A 97 -33.00 -23.54 -31.55
C PRO A 97 -31.89 -23.73 -32.59
N TRP A 98 -31.15 -22.67 -32.96
CA TRP A 98 -30.13 -22.72 -34.02
C TRP A 98 -28.95 -23.66 -33.72
N PHE A 99 -28.64 -23.91 -32.45
CA PHE A 99 -27.56 -24.82 -32.04
C PHE A 99 -27.78 -26.25 -32.60
N TRP A 100 -29.00 -26.76 -32.47
CA TRP A 100 -29.37 -28.09 -33.00
C TRP A 100 -29.34 -28.14 -34.53
N THR A 101 -29.66 -27.04 -35.21
CA THR A 101 -29.54 -26.93 -36.67
C THR A 101 -28.10 -27.10 -37.13
N ILE A 102 -27.13 -26.49 -36.44
CA ILE A 102 -25.70 -26.65 -36.76
C ILE A 102 -25.24 -28.09 -36.50
N VAL A 103 -25.63 -28.69 -35.36
CA VAL A 103 -25.29 -30.09 -35.04
C VAL A 103 -25.80 -31.07 -36.11
N ILE A 104 -27.03 -30.87 -36.61
CA ILE A 104 -27.61 -31.68 -37.69
C ILE A 104 -26.86 -31.49 -39.01
N LEU A 105 -26.49 -30.25 -39.38
CA LEU A 105 -25.71 -29.98 -40.60
C LEU A 105 -24.31 -30.60 -40.56
N VAL A 106 -23.63 -30.57 -39.40
CA VAL A 106 -22.33 -31.22 -39.22
C VAL A 106 -22.44 -32.75 -39.32
N LEU A 107 -23.48 -33.35 -38.72
CA LEU A 107 -23.72 -34.79 -38.85
C LEU A 107 -24.02 -35.20 -40.30
N LEU A 108 -24.82 -34.42 -41.04
CA LEU A 108 -25.09 -34.67 -42.46
C LEU A 108 -23.82 -34.55 -43.32
N ALA A 109 -22.93 -33.60 -43.03
CA ALA A 109 -21.64 -33.48 -43.72
C ALA A 109 -20.73 -34.69 -43.44
N ILE A 110 -20.65 -35.16 -42.20
CA ILE A 110 -19.89 -36.37 -41.83
C ILE A 110 -20.44 -37.61 -42.55
N ILE A 111 -21.76 -37.78 -42.60
CA ILE A 111 -22.41 -38.89 -43.32
C ILE A 111 -22.13 -38.80 -44.83
N ALA A 112 -22.18 -37.60 -45.42
CA ALA A 112 -21.86 -37.41 -46.84
C ALA A 112 -20.41 -37.83 -47.16
N VAL A 113 -19.43 -37.41 -46.35
CA VAL A 113 -18.02 -37.84 -46.50
C VAL A 113 -17.88 -39.36 -46.33
N ALA A 114 -18.54 -39.94 -45.32
CA ALA A 114 -18.49 -41.38 -45.04
C ALA A 114 -19.12 -42.25 -46.15
N VAL A 115 -20.03 -41.69 -46.98
CA VAL A 115 -20.61 -42.38 -48.15
C VAL A 115 -19.78 -42.12 -49.42
N ILE A 116 -19.33 -40.88 -49.65
CA ILE A 116 -18.63 -40.50 -50.88
C ILE A 116 -17.24 -41.14 -50.95
N VAL A 117 -16.49 -41.16 -49.85
CA VAL A 117 -15.09 -41.65 -49.86
C VAL A 117 -15.00 -43.15 -50.23
N PRO A 118 -15.79 -44.08 -49.65
CA PRO A 118 -15.77 -45.48 -50.06
C PRO A 118 -16.24 -45.70 -51.51
N VAL A 119 -17.20 -44.92 -52.00
CA VAL A 119 -17.66 -45.02 -53.40
C VAL A 119 -16.56 -44.58 -54.37
N TYR A 120 -15.88 -43.46 -54.08
CA TYR A 120 -14.77 -42.95 -54.89
C TYR A 120 -13.64 -43.99 -55.02
N PHE A 121 -13.15 -44.53 -53.91
CA PHE A 121 -12.05 -45.49 -53.91
C PHE A 121 -12.42 -46.90 -54.40
N LYS A 122 -13.70 -47.28 -54.43
CA LYS A 122 -14.14 -48.64 -54.82
C LYS A 122 -14.79 -48.74 -56.19
N VAL A 123 -15.20 -47.61 -56.80
CA VAL A 123 -15.87 -47.58 -58.11
C VAL A 123 -15.03 -46.90 -59.20
N ILE A 124 -14.23 -45.88 -58.86
CA ILE A 124 -13.63 -44.99 -59.88
C ILE A 124 -12.19 -45.36 -60.27
N LYS A 125 -11.45 -46.12 -59.43
CA LYS A 125 -10.11 -46.66 -59.78
C LYS A 125 -9.85 -48.06 -59.22
N PRO A 126 -9.86 -49.13 -60.04
CA PRO A 126 -9.35 -50.44 -59.65
C PRO A 126 -7.82 -50.57 -59.86
N ASN A 127 -7.16 -51.12 -58.85
CA ASN A 127 -5.89 -51.87 -58.79
C ASN A 127 -4.85 -51.79 -59.93
N THR A 128 -3.56 -51.74 -59.53
CA THR A 128 -2.57 -52.77 -59.91
C THR A 128 -1.57 -52.98 -58.77
N ASN A 129 -1.23 -54.25 -58.50
CA ASN A 129 -0.07 -54.65 -57.68
C ASN A 129 1.16 -54.81 -58.59
N ILE A 130 2.35 -54.88 -57.98
CA ILE A 130 3.34 -55.96 -58.22
C ILE A 130 4.39 -55.88 -57.10
N ALA A 131 4.94 -57.03 -56.72
CA ALA A 131 6.09 -57.15 -55.84
C ALA A 131 7.07 -58.14 -56.47
N GLU A 132 8.38 -57.93 -56.32
CA GLU A 132 9.34 -59.04 -56.22
C GLU A 132 10.70 -58.57 -55.69
N SER A 133 11.53 -59.55 -55.34
CA SER A 133 12.84 -59.38 -54.69
C SER A 133 13.99 -59.78 -55.62
N SER A 134 15.14 -59.11 -55.52
CA SER A 134 16.40 -59.69 -55.98
C SER A 134 17.63 -59.16 -55.22
N SER A 135 18.58 -60.04 -54.97
CA SER A 135 19.89 -59.76 -54.37
C SER A 135 21.00 -59.61 -55.42
N SER A 136 22.04 -58.81 -55.13
CA SER A 136 23.32 -58.89 -55.87
C SER A 136 24.52 -58.49 -55.00
N THR A 137 25.64 -59.19 -55.16
CA THR A 137 26.86 -59.08 -54.33
C THR A 137 28.09 -58.62 -55.12
N GLY A 138 29.04 -57.98 -54.44
CA GLY A 138 30.42 -57.75 -54.92
C GLY A 138 30.67 -56.41 -55.61
N ALA A 139 31.92 -55.97 -55.82
CA ALA A 139 33.20 -56.50 -55.34
C ALA A 139 34.28 -55.37 -55.30
N SER A 140 35.46 -55.66 -54.75
CA SER A 140 36.54 -54.69 -54.44
C SER A 140 37.53 -54.43 -55.59
N SER A 141 38.18 -53.24 -55.60
CA SER A 141 39.51 -53.06 -56.21
C SER A 141 40.32 -51.90 -55.60
N THR A 142 41.57 -52.19 -55.21
CA THR A 142 42.79 -51.30 -55.19
C THR A 142 42.71 -49.88 -54.59
N SER A 143 43.39 -49.52 -53.50
CA SER A 143 44.86 -49.48 -53.23
C SER A 143 45.67 -48.48 -54.08
N ALA A 144 46.57 -47.64 -53.56
CA ALA A 144 46.89 -47.26 -52.18
C ALA A 144 47.81 -46.03 -52.15
N ALA A 145 47.81 -45.25 -51.05
CA ALA A 145 48.90 -44.33 -50.69
C ALA A 145 48.87 -44.01 -49.19
N GLN A 146 50.03 -44.02 -48.52
CA GLN A 146 50.24 -43.57 -47.15
C GLN A 146 51.55 -42.77 -47.11
N PRO A 147 51.70 -41.76 -46.24
CA PRO A 147 52.66 -41.98 -45.15
C PRO A 147 52.23 -41.42 -43.78
N THR A 148 52.50 -42.22 -42.75
CA THR A 148 52.82 -41.85 -41.35
C THR A 148 52.54 -40.43 -40.82
N GLN A 149 51.73 -40.34 -39.76
CA GLN A 149 52.28 -40.23 -38.40
C GLN A 149 51.26 -40.72 -37.35
N SER A 150 51.72 -40.95 -36.11
CA SER A 150 50.99 -41.71 -35.09
C SER A 150 50.51 -40.89 -33.89
N SER A 151 49.32 -41.26 -33.41
CA SER A 151 48.84 -41.10 -32.02
C SER A 151 48.81 -39.71 -31.37
N LYS A 152 47.58 -39.21 -31.16
CA LYS A 152 47.10 -38.83 -29.82
C LYS A 152 45.70 -39.45 -29.61
N PRO A 153 45.24 -39.66 -28.36
CA PRO A 153 44.13 -40.57 -28.09
C PRO A 153 42.78 -39.99 -28.50
N ASN A 154 41.87 -40.87 -28.94
CA ASN A 154 40.45 -40.55 -28.97
C ASN A 154 39.99 -40.29 -27.54
N THR A 155 39.50 -39.08 -27.26
CA THR A 155 38.59 -38.87 -26.13
C THR A 155 37.38 -39.79 -26.35
N PRO A 156 36.99 -40.64 -25.38
CA PRO A 156 35.77 -41.42 -25.53
C PRO A 156 34.60 -40.45 -25.67
N GLU A 157 33.75 -40.65 -26.69
CA GLU A 157 32.52 -39.86 -26.81
C GLU A 157 31.67 -40.09 -25.56
N ALA A 158 31.16 -39.00 -24.98
CA ALA A 158 30.32 -39.08 -23.79
C ALA A 158 29.08 -39.94 -24.11
N VAL A 159 28.71 -40.81 -23.17
CA VAL A 159 27.46 -41.58 -23.28
C VAL A 159 26.31 -40.58 -23.29
N VAL A 160 25.59 -40.48 -24.41
CA VAL A 160 24.48 -39.51 -24.57
C VAL A 160 23.12 -40.03 -24.13
N THR A 161 23.02 -41.31 -23.78
CA THR A 161 21.76 -41.93 -23.31
C THR A 161 22.03 -43.23 -22.57
N GLY A 162 21.15 -43.58 -21.62
CA GLY A 162 21.21 -44.81 -20.88
C GLY A 162 19.91 -45.14 -20.17
N GLY A 163 19.79 -46.40 -19.72
CA GLY A 163 18.71 -46.87 -18.85
C GLY A 163 19.24 -47.32 -17.51
N ASP A 164 18.54 -48.28 -16.88
CA ASP A 164 18.92 -48.84 -15.58
C ASP A 164 20.36 -49.36 -15.52
N GLY A 165 21.03 -49.15 -14.39
CA GLY A 165 22.43 -49.52 -14.12
C GLY A 165 23.49 -48.69 -14.87
N SER A 166 23.12 -47.72 -15.70
CA SER A 166 24.08 -46.86 -16.40
C SER A 166 24.73 -45.82 -15.47
N LYS A 167 25.97 -45.41 -15.78
CA LYS A 167 26.66 -44.35 -15.04
C LYS A 167 26.40 -42.98 -15.66
N ILE A 168 26.04 -42.02 -14.81
CA ILE A 168 25.99 -40.59 -15.12
C ILE A 168 27.33 -39.97 -14.74
N THR A 169 27.78 -39.00 -15.55
CA THR A 169 28.71 -37.96 -15.10
C THR A 169 27.95 -36.64 -15.11
N THR A 170 28.02 -35.89 -14.00
CA THR A 170 27.42 -34.56 -13.84
C THR A 170 28.31 -33.47 -14.44
N GLU A 171 27.80 -32.26 -14.55
CA GLU A 171 28.58 -31.05 -14.91
C GLU A 171 29.79 -30.81 -13.99
N SER A 172 29.70 -31.18 -12.70
CA SER A 172 30.80 -31.07 -11.74
C SER A 172 31.86 -32.18 -11.86
N GLY A 173 31.66 -33.14 -12.77
CA GLY A 173 32.53 -34.31 -12.94
C GLY A 173 32.31 -35.42 -11.91
N ALA A 174 31.36 -35.27 -10.98
CA ALA A 174 30.94 -36.34 -10.09
C ALA A 174 30.19 -37.43 -10.87
N THR A 175 30.22 -38.68 -10.39
CA THR A 175 29.59 -39.81 -11.08
C THR A 175 28.70 -40.64 -10.15
N PHE A 176 27.45 -40.85 -10.56
CA PHE A 176 26.49 -41.73 -9.88
C PHE A 176 25.94 -42.79 -10.84
N THR A 177 25.13 -43.73 -10.33
CA THR A 177 24.50 -44.80 -11.14
C THR A 177 22.99 -44.58 -11.20
N TYR A 178 22.44 -44.52 -12.41
CA TYR A 178 21.00 -44.38 -12.64
C TYR A 178 20.30 -45.72 -12.42
N ASN A 179 19.62 -45.84 -11.27
CA ASN A 179 18.97 -47.07 -10.80
C ASN A 179 17.44 -46.98 -11.01
N ASN A 180 16.97 -47.10 -12.24
CA ASN A 180 15.56 -46.93 -12.62
C ASN A 180 14.99 -48.23 -13.22
N SER A 181 14.61 -49.14 -12.32
CA SER A 181 13.97 -50.41 -12.65
C SER A 181 12.59 -50.30 -13.33
N PHE A 182 12.00 -49.10 -13.41
CA PHE A 182 10.73 -48.84 -14.11
C PHE A 182 10.89 -48.62 -15.63
N GLY A 183 12.10 -48.80 -16.15
CA GLY A 183 12.40 -48.73 -17.58
C GLY A 183 12.46 -47.30 -18.12
N GLY A 184 12.81 -46.32 -17.27
CA GLY A 184 13.15 -44.98 -17.70
C GLY A 184 14.43 -44.93 -18.52
N ILE A 185 14.50 -44.00 -19.47
CA ILE A 185 15.68 -43.73 -20.29
C ILE A 185 16.03 -42.25 -20.16
N TRP A 186 17.28 -41.96 -19.78
CA TRP A 186 17.81 -40.60 -19.80
C TRP A 186 18.48 -40.30 -21.15
N TYR A 187 18.51 -39.03 -21.53
CA TYR A 187 19.20 -38.54 -22.73
C TYR A 187 19.84 -37.19 -22.47
N TYR A 188 21.13 -37.04 -22.77
CA TYR A 188 21.84 -35.76 -22.73
C TYR A 188 22.95 -35.73 -23.77
N ASP A 189 22.80 -34.88 -24.78
CA ASP A 189 23.84 -34.58 -25.76
C ASP A 189 24.20 -33.09 -25.64
N PRO A 190 25.46 -32.74 -25.30
CA PRO A 190 25.89 -31.34 -25.26
C PRO A 190 25.74 -30.58 -26.60
N LYS A 191 25.55 -31.28 -27.72
CA LYS A 191 25.27 -30.72 -29.06
C LYS A 191 23.77 -30.55 -29.34
N ASP A 192 22.90 -31.22 -28.57
CA ASP A 192 21.43 -31.19 -28.65
C ASP A 192 20.81 -31.16 -27.23
N PRO A 193 21.07 -30.10 -26.43
CA PRO A 193 20.62 -30.02 -25.03
C PRO A 193 19.10 -29.83 -24.90
N PHE A 194 18.42 -29.47 -26.00
CA PHE A 194 16.96 -29.35 -26.05
C PHE A 194 16.25 -30.64 -26.48
N SER A 195 17.00 -31.73 -26.65
CA SER A 195 16.49 -33.07 -26.94
C SER A 195 15.43 -33.52 -25.93
N ASN A 196 14.26 -33.88 -26.45
CA ASN A 196 13.12 -34.39 -25.68
C ASN A 196 12.97 -35.92 -25.78
N LYS A 197 14.08 -36.64 -25.97
CA LYS A 197 14.10 -38.09 -26.24
C LYS A 197 13.97 -38.97 -24.97
N ALA A 198 14.15 -38.39 -23.79
CA ALA A 198 14.06 -39.09 -22.51
C ALA A 198 12.61 -39.36 -22.04
N HIS A 199 12.45 -40.38 -21.21
CA HIS A 199 11.20 -40.69 -20.50
C HIS A 199 11.50 -41.24 -19.09
N ALA A 200 10.75 -40.77 -18.08
CA ALA A 200 11.04 -41.12 -16.69
C ALA A 200 10.71 -42.58 -16.34
N GLN A 201 9.69 -43.19 -16.96
CA GLN A 201 9.32 -44.61 -16.81
C GLN A 201 8.72 -45.13 -18.12
N SER A 202 8.73 -46.45 -18.31
CA SER A 202 8.17 -47.13 -19.49
C SER A 202 6.69 -46.86 -19.80
N TRP A 203 5.90 -46.42 -18.81
CA TRP A 203 4.49 -46.02 -18.97
C TRP A 203 4.27 -44.50 -19.06
N SER A 204 5.31 -43.69 -18.86
CA SER A 204 5.24 -42.23 -18.92
C SER A 204 5.63 -41.76 -20.32
N PRO A 205 4.77 -41.04 -21.07
CA PRO A 205 5.11 -40.59 -22.43
C PRO A 205 6.42 -39.78 -22.46
N PRO A 206 7.36 -40.07 -23.38
CA PRO A 206 8.57 -39.27 -23.56
C PRO A 206 8.27 -37.79 -23.77
N LEU A 207 9.23 -36.91 -23.50
CA LEU A 207 9.02 -35.46 -23.59
C LEU A 207 8.71 -34.96 -25.01
N ASN A 208 9.02 -35.74 -26.04
CA ASN A 208 8.67 -35.46 -27.43
C ASN A 208 7.24 -35.90 -27.81
N GLN A 209 6.48 -36.48 -26.86
CA GLN A 209 5.07 -36.83 -27.02
C GLN A 209 4.17 -35.92 -26.17
N SER A 210 3.03 -35.52 -26.75
CA SER A 210 2.02 -34.70 -26.09
C SER A 210 1.41 -35.43 -24.89
N TRP A 211 1.36 -34.73 -23.75
CA TRP A 211 0.71 -35.22 -22.54
C TRP A 211 -0.81 -35.09 -22.64
N LYS A 212 -1.54 -36.16 -22.32
CA LYS A 212 -3.00 -36.25 -22.37
C LYS A 212 -3.58 -36.12 -20.96
N PHE A 213 -3.88 -34.90 -20.55
CA PHE A 213 -4.54 -34.63 -19.28
C PHE A 213 -5.84 -35.45 -19.14
N GLY A 214 -6.03 -36.09 -17.99
CA GLY A 214 -7.13 -37.02 -17.74
C GLY A 214 -6.96 -38.45 -18.29
N THR A 215 -5.85 -38.73 -18.99
CA THR A 215 -5.48 -40.11 -19.41
C THR A 215 -4.09 -40.49 -18.88
N ASP A 216 -3.08 -39.63 -19.11
CA ASP A 216 -1.72 -39.86 -18.63
C ASP A 216 -1.62 -39.45 -17.15
N GLN A 217 -1.20 -40.39 -16.30
CA GLN A 217 -1.23 -40.20 -14.85
C GLN A 217 -0.04 -39.36 -14.34
N ILE A 218 -0.34 -38.20 -13.76
CA ILE A 218 0.64 -37.38 -13.03
C ILE A 218 1.01 -38.09 -11.72
N ARG A 219 2.31 -38.25 -11.49
CA ARG A 219 2.94 -38.77 -10.26
C ARG A 219 4.03 -37.76 -9.90
N GLY A 220 3.68 -36.82 -9.01
CA GLY A 220 4.45 -35.60 -8.77
C GLY A 220 5.10 -35.51 -7.39
N VAL A 221 6.12 -34.66 -7.28
CA VAL A 221 6.76 -34.23 -6.03
C VAL A 221 7.01 -32.71 -6.05
N ASN A 222 7.13 -32.08 -4.88
CA ASN A 222 7.44 -30.66 -4.74
C ASN A 222 8.92 -30.47 -4.37
N LEU A 223 9.60 -29.48 -4.97
CA LEU A 223 10.91 -28.98 -4.51
C LEU A 223 10.75 -27.74 -3.63
N GLY A 224 10.01 -27.88 -2.51
CA GLY A 224 9.92 -26.85 -1.48
C GLY A 224 11.27 -26.63 -0.79
N GLY A 225 11.48 -25.44 -0.21
CA GLY A 225 12.75 -25.07 0.42
C GLY A 225 13.96 -24.95 -0.53
N TRP A 226 13.82 -25.11 -1.86
CA TRP A 226 14.95 -25.01 -2.80
C TRP A 226 15.18 -23.58 -3.29
N LEU A 227 14.30 -23.05 -4.15
CA LEU A 227 14.42 -21.69 -4.72
C LEU A 227 13.58 -20.65 -3.97
N VAL A 228 12.83 -21.08 -2.96
CA VAL A 228 12.12 -20.26 -1.97
C VAL A 228 12.34 -20.96 -0.64
N LEU A 229 12.86 -20.26 0.36
CA LEU A 229 13.29 -20.88 1.61
C LEU A 229 12.17 -20.98 2.64
N GLU A 230 12.11 -22.13 3.31
CA GLU A 230 11.08 -22.45 4.30
C GLU A 230 11.76 -23.01 5.56
N PRO A 231 11.64 -22.36 6.74
CA PRO A 231 12.36 -22.78 7.96
C PRO A 231 12.17 -24.23 8.38
N PHE A 232 11.02 -24.84 8.09
CA PHE A 232 10.73 -26.23 8.43
C PHE A 232 11.23 -27.26 7.38
N ILE A 233 11.70 -26.80 6.22
CA ILE A 233 12.29 -27.62 5.15
C ILE A 233 13.80 -27.46 5.11
N SER A 234 14.31 -26.26 5.36
CA SER A 234 15.73 -25.89 5.30
C SER A 234 16.29 -25.37 6.64
N PRO A 235 16.01 -26.03 7.80
CA PRO A 235 16.25 -25.45 9.12
C PRO A 235 17.70 -25.06 9.39
N ALA A 236 18.68 -25.76 8.81
CA ALA A 236 20.10 -25.46 8.95
C ALA A 236 20.51 -24.03 8.50
N MET A 237 19.71 -23.37 7.65
CA MET A 237 19.93 -21.96 7.28
C MET A 237 19.46 -20.99 8.39
N TYR A 238 18.46 -21.39 9.19
CA TYR A 238 17.78 -20.54 10.18
C TYR A 238 18.28 -20.81 11.60
N GLU A 239 18.66 -22.04 11.92
CA GLU A 239 19.16 -22.49 13.23
C GLU A 239 20.25 -21.58 13.83
N PRO A 240 21.26 -21.08 13.08
CA PRO A 240 22.27 -20.16 13.61
C PRO A 240 21.70 -18.83 14.13
N TYR A 241 20.57 -18.38 13.56
CA TYR A 241 20.01 -17.05 13.77
C TYR A 241 18.73 -17.05 14.63
N MET A 242 18.28 -18.21 15.13
CA MET A 242 17.10 -18.29 16.01
C MET A 242 17.22 -17.49 17.32
N ASN A 243 18.46 -17.21 17.77
CA ASN A 243 18.76 -16.43 18.97
C ASN A 243 19.32 -15.03 18.66
N ALA A 244 19.20 -14.56 17.42
CA ALA A 244 19.60 -13.20 17.04
C ALA A 244 18.62 -12.15 17.58
N THR A 245 19.03 -10.87 17.59
CA THR A 245 18.18 -9.74 18.02
C THR A 245 16.88 -9.65 17.22
N VAL A 246 16.94 -10.00 15.94
CA VAL A 246 15.79 -10.29 15.07
C VAL A 246 15.94 -11.75 14.62
N PRO A 247 15.21 -12.71 15.21
CA PRO A 247 15.31 -14.11 14.82
C PRO A 247 14.94 -14.33 13.35
N ALA A 248 15.69 -15.19 12.65
CA ALA A 248 15.35 -15.58 11.28
C ALA A 248 14.11 -16.49 11.28
N ILE A 249 13.00 -16.00 10.73
CA ILE A 249 11.68 -16.68 10.69
C ILE A 249 11.11 -16.83 9.26
N ASP A 250 11.73 -16.16 8.30
CA ASP A 250 11.39 -16.10 6.87
C ASP A 250 12.66 -15.75 6.06
N GLU A 251 12.57 -15.75 4.71
CA GLU A 251 13.74 -15.46 3.87
C GLU A 251 14.21 -14.00 3.98
N TRP A 252 13.32 -13.05 4.29
CA TRP A 252 13.66 -11.65 4.57
C TRP A 252 14.62 -11.52 5.76
N THR A 253 14.18 -11.97 6.94
CA THR A 253 14.94 -11.89 8.19
C THR A 253 16.19 -12.79 8.18
N LEU A 254 16.16 -13.89 7.43
CA LEU A 254 17.36 -14.68 7.14
C LEU A 254 18.39 -13.86 6.34
N CYS A 255 17.97 -13.19 5.26
CA CYS A 255 18.88 -12.35 4.46
C CYS A 255 19.42 -11.15 5.26
N GLU A 256 18.61 -10.50 6.11
CA GLU A 256 19.08 -9.45 7.02
C GLU A 256 20.14 -9.94 8.01
N ASN A 257 19.99 -11.15 8.55
CA ASN A 257 21.00 -11.77 9.43
C ASN A 257 22.27 -12.16 8.65
N LEU A 258 22.13 -12.77 7.47
CA LEU A 258 23.25 -13.14 6.59
C LEU A 258 24.04 -11.91 6.09
N ALA A 259 23.41 -10.74 5.95
CA ALA A 259 24.08 -9.49 5.62
C ALA A 259 24.91 -8.93 6.80
N GLN A 260 24.54 -9.24 8.03
CA GLN A 260 25.24 -8.81 9.26
C GLN A 260 26.30 -9.82 9.72
N ASP A 261 26.11 -11.11 9.44
CA ASP A 261 27.05 -12.18 9.77
C ASP A 261 28.19 -12.31 8.75
N ALA A 262 29.32 -11.68 9.06
CA ALA A 262 30.55 -11.77 8.28
C ALA A 262 31.11 -13.20 8.13
N SER A 263 30.73 -14.15 8.99
CA SER A 263 31.20 -15.55 8.92
C SER A 263 30.47 -16.37 7.86
N SER A 264 29.19 -16.07 7.60
CA SER A 264 28.43 -16.60 6.46
C SER A 264 29.12 -16.28 5.12
N GLY A 265 29.77 -15.12 5.04
CA GLY A 265 30.31 -14.52 3.82
C GLY A 265 29.25 -13.83 2.95
N GLY A 266 28.11 -13.46 3.53
CA GLY A 266 27.06 -12.64 2.93
C GLY A 266 25.96 -13.45 2.22
N VAL A 267 24.80 -12.81 2.08
CA VAL A 267 23.57 -13.33 1.46
C VAL A 267 23.86 -14.10 0.17
N ALA A 268 24.54 -13.47 -0.78
CA ALA A 268 24.83 -14.06 -2.10
C ALA A 268 25.54 -15.42 -2.01
N LYS A 269 26.54 -15.55 -1.14
CA LYS A 269 27.31 -16.79 -0.97
C LYS A 269 26.48 -17.87 -0.28
N ALA A 270 25.78 -17.53 0.80
CA ALA A 270 25.03 -18.50 1.60
C ALA A 270 23.83 -19.07 0.83
N ILE A 271 23.04 -18.18 0.20
CA ILE A 271 21.85 -18.56 -0.58
C ILE A 271 22.26 -19.29 -1.87
N GLU A 272 23.30 -18.86 -2.59
CA GLU A 272 23.74 -19.58 -3.79
C GLU A 272 24.35 -20.96 -3.48
N GLU A 273 25.07 -21.12 -2.36
CA GLU A 273 25.58 -22.44 -1.96
C GLU A 273 24.42 -23.39 -1.57
N HIS A 274 23.35 -22.88 -0.96
CA HIS A 274 22.11 -23.65 -0.73
C HIS A 274 21.45 -24.05 -2.05
N TYR A 275 21.22 -23.10 -2.98
CA TYR A 275 20.67 -23.41 -4.32
C TYR A 275 21.50 -24.45 -5.08
N LYS A 276 22.83 -24.47 -4.86
CA LYS A 276 23.81 -25.38 -5.46
C LYS A 276 23.89 -26.77 -4.82
N THR A 277 23.46 -26.94 -3.56
CA THR A 277 23.68 -28.18 -2.79
C THR A 277 22.43 -28.83 -2.22
N PHE A 278 21.33 -28.08 -2.06
CA PHE A 278 20.09 -28.60 -1.47
C PHE A 278 19.30 -29.52 -2.42
N ILE A 279 19.28 -29.20 -3.72
CA ILE A 279 18.77 -30.08 -4.78
C ILE A 279 19.80 -30.10 -5.92
N THR A 280 20.07 -31.29 -6.45
CA THR A 280 21.12 -31.56 -7.43
C THR A 280 20.58 -32.31 -8.65
N GLU A 281 21.44 -32.54 -9.65
CA GLU A 281 21.14 -33.41 -10.78
C GLU A 281 20.78 -34.85 -10.35
N GLU A 282 21.41 -35.35 -9.28
CA GLU A 282 21.15 -36.72 -8.81
C GLU A 282 19.73 -36.86 -8.24
N ASP A 283 19.20 -35.83 -7.58
CA ASP A 283 17.84 -35.83 -7.05
C ASP A 283 16.79 -35.95 -8.17
N PHE A 284 17.00 -35.27 -9.31
CA PHE A 284 16.14 -35.42 -10.49
C PHE A 284 16.21 -36.86 -11.05
N ALA A 285 17.40 -37.46 -11.05
CA ALA A 285 17.57 -38.85 -11.45
C ALA A 285 16.88 -39.83 -10.48
N GLN A 286 16.96 -39.58 -9.17
CA GLN A 286 16.31 -40.35 -8.12
C GLN A 286 14.78 -40.19 -8.15
N ILE A 287 14.25 -39.00 -8.47
CA ILE A 287 12.81 -38.75 -8.66
C ILE A 287 12.25 -39.60 -9.82
N ALA A 288 12.95 -39.64 -10.96
CA ALA A 288 12.57 -40.52 -12.07
C ALA A 288 12.65 -42.00 -11.68
N ALA A 289 13.70 -42.40 -10.96
CA ALA A 289 13.86 -43.76 -10.42
C ALA A 289 12.80 -44.16 -9.39
N ALA A 290 12.23 -43.20 -8.65
CA ALA A 290 11.12 -43.42 -7.71
C ALA A 290 9.75 -43.64 -8.40
N GLY A 291 9.69 -43.61 -9.74
CA GLY A 291 8.45 -43.80 -10.50
C GLY A 291 7.60 -42.53 -10.64
N LEU A 292 8.20 -41.36 -10.38
CA LEU A 292 7.58 -40.04 -10.51
C LEU A 292 7.89 -39.42 -11.87
N ASN A 293 6.95 -38.69 -12.45
CA ASN A 293 7.05 -38.14 -13.81
C ASN A 293 6.81 -36.63 -13.91
N TRP A 294 6.47 -35.97 -12.78
CA TRP A 294 6.35 -34.51 -12.68
C TRP A 294 7.06 -33.97 -11.43
N ILE A 295 7.51 -32.71 -11.50
CA ILE A 295 8.05 -31.94 -10.38
C ILE A 295 7.33 -30.59 -10.32
N ARG A 296 6.88 -30.15 -9.14
CA ARG A 296 6.53 -28.75 -8.87
C ARG A 296 7.74 -27.99 -8.37
N ILE A 297 8.03 -26.85 -8.99
CA ILE A 297 9.12 -25.94 -8.61
C ILE A 297 8.50 -24.60 -8.19
N PRO A 298 8.49 -24.27 -6.89
CA PRO A 298 8.29 -22.91 -6.41
C PRO A 298 9.37 -21.99 -6.99
N ILE A 299 8.97 -20.85 -7.54
CA ILE A 299 9.88 -19.77 -7.97
C ILE A 299 9.44 -18.45 -7.34
N PRO A 300 10.36 -17.62 -6.82
CA PRO A 300 10.02 -16.31 -6.27
C PRO A 300 10.06 -15.20 -7.32
N TYR A 301 9.47 -14.04 -7.02
CA TYR A 301 9.62 -12.86 -7.87
C TYR A 301 11.08 -12.35 -7.93
N TRP A 302 11.84 -12.47 -6.82
CA TRP A 302 13.27 -12.11 -6.78
C TRP A 302 14.18 -13.02 -7.63
N ALA A 303 13.63 -14.04 -8.29
CA ALA A 303 14.31 -14.69 -9.41
C ALA A 303 14.52 -13.74 -10.62
N ILE A 304 13.78 -12.63 -10.69
CA ILE A 304 13.86 -11.63 -11.78
C ILE A 304 14.41 -10.28 -11.27
N GLU A 305 13.74 -9.66 -10.29
CA GLU A 305 14.03 -8.30 -9.80
C GLU A 305 13.63 -8.12 -8.33
N VAL A 306 14.21 -7.14 -7.63
CA VAL A 306 13.81 -6.75 -6.25
C VAL A 306 13.46 -5.26 -6.14
N TYR A 307 12.61 -4.89 -5.19
CA TYR A 307 12.32 -3.48 -4.92
C TYR A 307 13.48 -2.82 -4.12
N PRO A 308 13.81 -1.53 -4.32
CA PRO A 308 14.87 -0.86 -3.57
C PRO A 308 14.71 -0.95 -2.05
N GLY A 309 15.64 -1.65 -1.40
CA GLY A 309 15.66 -1.87 0.04
C GLY A 309 15.24 -3.27 0.49
N GLU A 310 14.77 -4.14 -0.41
CA GLU A 310 14.52 -5.55 -0.10
C GLU A 310 15.84 -6.34 0.03
N PRO A 311 15.95 -7.30 0.97
CA PRO A 311 17.21 -8.00 1.26
C PRO A 311 17.44 -9.26 0.42
N PHE A 312 16.51 -9.62 -0.47
CA PHE A 312 16.52 -10.88 -1.23
C PHE A 312 17.66 -10.96 -2.26
N LEU A 313 18.06 -12.20 -2.61
CA LEU A 313 19.09 -12.42 -3.63
C LEU A 313 18.50 -12.35 -5.05
N GLU A 314 18.51 -11.14 -5.62
CA GLU A 314 18.05 -10.83 -6.97
C GLU A 314 18.69 -11.71 -8.06
N GLY A 315 17.88 -12.21 -9.00
CA GLY A 315 18.30 -12.84 -10.26
C GLY A 315 18.89 -14.25 -10.15
N VAL A 316 19.49 -14.62 -9.02
CA VAL A 316 20.27 -15.87 -8.90
C VAL A 316 19.38 -17.12 -8.95
N ALA A 317 18.16 -17.09 -8.40
CA ALA A 317 17.26 -18.26 -8.42
C ALA A 317 16.91 -18.71 -9.87
N TRP A 318 16.84 -17.78 -10.83
CA TRP A 318 16.57 -18.09 -12.24
C TRP A 318 17.64 -18.99 -12.88
N LYS A 319 18.92 -18.79 -12.54
CA LYS A 319 20.05 -19.63 -12.98
C LYS A 319 19.86 -21.10 -12.59
N TYR A 320 19.30 -21.37 -11.42
CA TYR A 320 19.06 -22.72 -10.91
C TYR A 320 17.76 -23.31 -11.46
N PHE A 321 16.73 -22.49 -11.70
CA PHE A 321 15.55 -22.91 -12.46
C PHE A 321 15.90 -23.36 -13.90
N LEU A 322 16.83 -22.68 -14.58
CA LEU A 322 17.32 -23.14 -15.89
C LEU A 322 17.99 -24.52 -15.82
N LYS A 323 18.82 -24.78 -14.79
CA LYS A 323 19.40 -26.12 -14.55
C LYS A 323 18.32 -27.18 -14.27
N ALA A 324 17.25 -26.83 -13.55
CA ALA A 324 16.11 -27.72 -13.35
C ALA A 324 15.46 -28.15 -14.68
N ILE A 325 15.37 -27.25 -15.67
CA ILE A 325 14.85 -27.57 -17.01
C ILE A 325 15.79 -28.55 -17.74
N GLU A 326 17.10 -28.36 -17.66
CA GLU A 326 18.10 -29.27 -18.23
C GLU A 326 18.03 -30.67 -17.60
N TRP A 327 17.97 -30.76 -16.27
CA TRP A 327 17.86 -32.02 -15.54
C TRP A 327 16.50 -32.71 -15.79
N ALA A 328 15.40 -31.96 -15.79
CA ALA A 328 14.08 -32.50 -16.13
C ALA A 328 14.04 -33.08 -17.55
N ARG A 329 14.64 -32.37 -18.53
CA ARG A 329 14.81 -32.88 -19.90
C ARG A 329 15.66 -34.15 -19.93
N LYS A 330 16.79 -34.16 -19.20
CA LYS A 330 17.72 -35.30 -19.13
C LYS A 330 17.03 -36.58 -18.64
N TYR A 331 16.21 -36.49 -17.59
CA TYR A 331 15.56 -37.65 -16.95
C TYR A 331 14.09 -37.87 -17.37
N GLY A 332 13.58 -37.12 -18.36
CA GLY A 332 12.25 -37.34 -18.93
C GLY A 332 11.09 -36.87 -18.05
N LEU A 333 11.35 -35.92 -17.15
CA LEU A 333 10.40 -35.35 -16.18
C LEU A 333 9.74 -34.07 -16.72
N ARG A 334 8.51 -33.80 -16.27
CA ARG A 334 7.76 -32.58 -16.61
C ARG A 334 7.72 -31.61 -15.42
N ILE A 335 7.74 -30.31 -15.68
CA ILE A 335 7.74 -29.27 -14.64
C ILE A 335 6.37 -28.61 -14.55
N ASN A 336 5.84 -28.50 -13.32
CA ASN A 336 4.81 -27.56 -12.92
C ASN A 336 5.50 -26.35 -12.29
N LEU A 337 5.57 -25.24 -13.03
CA LEU A 337 6.15 -23.99 -12.53
C LEU A 337 5.12 -23.26 -11.67
N ASP A 338 5.51 -22.88 -10.45
CA ASP A 338 4.64 -22.26 -9.46
C ASP A 338 5.25 -20.92 -9.00
N LEU A 339 4.68 -19.80 -9.42
CA LEU A 339 5.07 -18.48 -8.91
C LEU A 339 4.59 -18.38 -7.46
N HIS A 340 5.52 -18.62 -6.53
CA HIS A 340 5.20 -18.89 -5.14
C HIS A 340 5.24 -17.66 -4.24
N THR A 341 5.91 -16.60 -4.69
CA THR A 341 6.00 -15.32 -3.99
C THR A 341 5.68 -14.17 -4.94
N VAL A 342 5.14 -13.08 -4.40
CA VAL A 342 4.85 -11.83 -5.12
C VAL A 342 5.26 -10.64 -4.24
N PRO A 343 5.59 -9.47 -4.82
CA PRO A 343 5.95 -8.28 -4.05
C PRO A 343 4.86 -7.93 -3.03
N GLY A 344 5.28 -7.69 -1.78
CA GLY A 344 4.38 -7.38 -0.67
C GLY A 344 3.56 -8.57 -0.13
N SER A 345 3.85 -9.82 -0.50
CA SER A 345 3.18 -11.05 -0.03
C SER A 345 1.68 -11.20 -0.37
N GLN A 346 1.31 -12.36 -0.91
CA GLN A 346 -0.07 -12.76 -1.19
C GLN A 346 -0.83 -13.36 0.01
N ASN A 347 -0.15 -13.70 1.11
CA ASN A 347 -0.76 -14.48 2.19
C ASN A 347 -0.23 -14.22 3.62
N GLY A 348 0.83 -13.40 3.78
CA GLY A 348 1.41 -13.04 5.07
C GLY A 348 2.25 -14.14 5.74
N TYR A 349 2.49 -15.27 5.07
CA TYR A 349 3.29 -16.38 5.60
C TYR A 349 4.75 -16.34 5.13
N ASN A 350 5.66 -16.89 5.94
CA ASN A 350 7.09 -16.99 5.67
C ASN A 350 7.47 -17.48 4.25
N HIS A 351 6.75 -18.48 3.70
CA HIS A 351 6.98 -19.02 2.35
C HIS A 351 6.57 -18.07 1.20
N SER A 352 6.05 -16.88 1.51
CA SER A 352 5.88 -15.77 0.56
C SER A 352 7.07 -14.79 0.54
N GLY A 353 8.12 -15.06 1.32
CA GLY A 353 9.34 -14.26 1.46
C GLY A 353 9.44 -13.51 2.79
N MET A 354 8.31 -12.99 3.29
CA MET A 354 8.23 -12.26 4.56
C MET A 354 6.96 -12.66 5.33
N LEU A 355 7.09 -12.90 6.63
CA LEU A 355 6.00 -13.17 7.56
C LEU A 355 5.41 -11.85 8.08
N GLY A 356 4.10 -11.66 7.97
CA GLY A 356 3.43 -10.49 8.54
C GLY A 356 2.28 -9.95 7.67
N PRO A 357 2.23 -8.64 7.39
CA PRO A 357 1.11 -8.03 6.68
C PRO A 357 1.08 -8.44 5.20
N VAL A 358 -0.13 -8.72 4.69
CA VAL A 358 -0.40 -8.81 3.26
C VAL A 358 -0.42 -7.39 2.69
N GLY A 359 0.39 -7.15 1.65
CA GLY A 359 0.41 -5.94 0.83
C GLY A 359 -0.07 -6.19 -0.61
N TRP A 360 -0.03 -7.44 -1.09
CA TRP A 360 -0.54 -7.79 -2.41
C TRP A 360 -2.04 -7.46 -2.56
N CYS A 361 -2.39 -6.66 -3.57
CA CYS A 361 -3.74 -6.13 -3.77
C CYS A 361 -4.34 -5.33 -2.59
N HIS A 362 -3.52 -4.79 -1.68
CA HIS A 362 -3.99 -3.90 -0.63
C HIS A 362 -4.10 -2.45 -1.12
N TYR A 363 -5.33 -2.01 -1.33
CA TYR A 363 -5.66 -0.70 -1.92
C TYR A 363 -5.76 0.40 -0.85
N PHE A 364 -4.68 1.15 -0.63
CA PHE A 364 -4.57 2.18 0.43
C PHE A 364 -4.28 3.58 -0.14
N PHE A 365 -5.23 4.10 -0.92
CA PHE A 365 -5.12 5.42 -1.55
C PHE A 365 -5.59 6.54 -0.61
N TRP A 366 -4.66 7.39 -0.17
CA TRP A 366 -4.94 8.53 0.71
C TRP A 366 -5.47 9.76 -0.02
N THR A 367 -4.93 10.08 -1.19
CA THR A 367 -5.24 11.31 -1.93
C THR A 367 -5.80 11.00 -3.31
N TRP A 368 -6.62 11.91 -3.85
CA TRP A 368 -7.13 11.80 -5.22
C TRP A 368 -5.98 11.75 -6.24
N LYS A 369 -5.00 12.64 -6.09
CA LYS A 369 -3.93 12.88 -7.06
C LYS A 369 -2.58 13.04 -6.35
N VAL A 370 -1.53 12.51 -6.99
CA VAL A 370 -0.12 12.79 -6.72
C VAL A 370 0.48 13.34 -8.03
N GLY A 371 1.36 14.33 -7.92
CA GLY A 371 2.05 14.95 -9.04
C GLY A 371 3.17 14.09 -9.63
N GLU A 372 3.54 14.44 -10.85
CA GLU A 372 4.67 13.84 -11.57
C GLU A 372 6.01 14.40 -11.05
N SER A 373 7.03 13.54 -10.99
CA SER A 373 8.42 13.94 -10.77
C SER A 373 9.04 14.45 -12.07
N THR A 374 9.58 15.67 -12.06
CA THR A 374 10.30 16.22 -13.23
C THR A 374 11.67 15.57 -13.41
N THR A 375 12.25 15.06 -12.32
CA THR A 375 13.56 14.41 -12.25
C THR A 375 13.52 12.96 -12.71
N TRP A 376 12.43 12.24 -12.46
CA TRP A 376 12.28 10.81 -12.80
C TRP A 376 11.49 10.56 -14.09
N GLY A 377 11.46 11.54 -15.01
CA GLY A 377 10.86 11.37 -16.33
C GLY A 377 9.32 11.38 -16.33
N ASN A 378 8.73 12.25 -15.52
CA ASN A 378 7.28 12.48 -15.40
C ASN A 378 6.48 11.28 -14.86
N ILE A 379 7.08 10.46 -13.99
CA ILE A 379 6.35 9.42 -13.27
C ILE A 379 5.65 10.00 -12.03
N VAL A 380 4.47 9.47 -11.69
CA VAL A 380 3.79 9.77 -10.42
C VAL A 380 4.66 9.24 -9.27
N ALA A 381 5.17 10.13 -8.42
CA ALA A 381 6.24 9.77 -7.46
C ALA A 381 5.80 8.83 -6.33
N ALA A 382 4.52 8.88 -5.93
CA ALA A 382 3.92 8.00 -4.93
C ALA A 382 2.64 7.34 -5.51
N PRO A 383 2.76 6.41 -6.48
CA PRO A 383 1.62 5.93 -7.25
C PRO A 383 0.61 5.16 -6.40
N LEU A 384 1.09 4.46 -5.36
CA LEU A 384 0.26 3.74 -4.37
C LEU A 384 -0.60 4.67 -3.49
N TRP A 385 -0.30 5.97 -3.43
CA TRP A 385 -1.05 6.95 -2.65
C TRP A 385 -2.11 7.70 -3.46
N SER A 386 -2.05 7.59 -4.80
CA SER A 386 -2.87 8.32 -5.77
C SER A 386 -4.07 7.49 -6.27
N TYR A 387 -5.27 7.79 -5.75
CA TYR A 387 -6.51 7.09 -6.12
C TYR A 387 -6.74 7.13 -7.64
N LYS A 388 -6.57 8.31 -8.26
CA LYS A 388 -6.75 8.50 -9.70
C LYS A 388 -5.84 7.59 -10.52
N HIS A 389 -4.55 7.57 -10.19
CA HIS A 389 -3.58 6.71 -10.88
C HIS A 389 -3.89 5.21 -10.68
N GLY A 390 -4.33 4.82 -9.47
CA GLY A 390 -4.78 3.46 -9.18
C GLY A 390 -5.99 3.05 -10.02
N LEU A 391 -6.97 3.94 -10.18
CA LEU A 391 -8.17 3.70 -10.98
C LEU A 391 -7.87 3.63 -12.48
N GLU A 392 -7.09 4.58 -13.00
CA GLU A 392 -6.74 4.70 -14.43
C GLU A 392 -5.93 3.49 -14.93
N ASN A 393 -5.08 2.90 -14.08
CA ASN A 393 -4.25 1.74 -14.43
C ASN A 393 -4.86 0.39 -14.01
N GLY A 394 -6.10 0.38 -13.48
CA GLY A 394 -6.78 -0.85 -13.06
C GLY A 394 -6.19 -1.50 -11.81
N TYR A 395 -5.41 -0.78 -11.01
CA TYR A 395 -4.83 -1.23 -9.75
C TYR A 395 -5.84 -1.17 -8.58
N MET A 396 -7.14 -1.04 -8.84
CA MET A 396 -8.18 -1.04 -7.80
C MET A 396 -9.57 -1.38 -8.36
N PRO A 397 -10.56 -1.75 -7.50
CA PRO A 397 -11.93 -1.97 -7.94
C PRO A 397 -12.52 -0.70 -8.55
N THR A 398 -13.17 -0.84 -9.71
CA THR A 398 -13.86 0.29 -10.35
C THR A 398 -15.11 0.73 -9.60
N ASP A 399 -15.68 -0.17 -8.78
CA ASP A 399 -16.75 0.13 -7.83
C ASP A 399 -16.20 0.24 -6.39
N PRO A 400 -16.19 1.43 -5.75
CA PRO A 400 -15.71 1.59 -4.39
C PRO A 400 -16.60 0.91 -3.33
N ARG A 401 -17.72 0.26 -3.71
CA ARG A 401 -18.51 -0.62 -2.84
C ARG A 401 -17.86 -2.00 -2.65
N GLU A 402 -16.99 -2.42 -3.56
CA GLU A 402 -16.28 -3.71 -3.50
C GLU A 402 -15.02 -3.64 -2.62
N ALA A 403 -14.55 -2.44 -2.31
CA ALA A 403 -13.41 -2.20 -1.43
C ALA A 403 -13.76 -2.50 0.05
N VAL A 404 -13.38 -3.68 0.53
CA VAL A 404 -13.61 -4.12 1.93
C VAL A 404 -12.72 -3.35 2.94
N GLY A 405 -11.57 -2.86 2.48
CA GLY A 405 -10.62 -2.04 3.25
C GLY A 405 -9.83 -2.81 4.31
N ALA A 406 -8.69 -2.25 4.73
CA ALA A 406 -7.77 -2.89 5.69
C ALA A 406 -8.41 -3.19 7.07
N CYS A 407 -9.50 -2.52 7.43
CA CYS A 407 -10.23 -2.75 8.67
C CYS A 407 -11.32 -3.84 8.58
N GLY A 408 -11.52 -4.48 7.41
CA GLY A 408 -12.27 -5.73 7.26
C GLY A 408 -13.73 -5.73 7.75
N GLY A 409 -14.39 -4.57 7.84
CA GLY A 409 -15.73 -4.47 8.43
C GLY A 409 -15.77 -4.71 9.96
N GLY A 410 -14.67 -4.50 10.68
CA GLY A 410 -14.58 -4.64 12.14
C GLY A 410 -15.48 -3.65 12.89
N THR A 411 -16.74 -4.03 13.11
CA THR A 411 -17.79 -3.23 13.79
C THR A 411 -18.04 -1.84 13.18
N PRO A 412 -18.56 -1.74 11.94
CA PRO A 412 -19.15 -0.49 11.45
C PRO A 412 -20.23 -0.02 12.43
N ARG A 413 -20.21 1.27 12.81
CA ARG A 413 -21.26 1.84 13.68
C ARG A 413 -22.61 1.76 12.97
N THR A 414 -23.51 0.97 13.55
CA THR A 414 -24.90 0.82 13.09
C THR A 414 -25.84 1.72 13.89
N GLY A 415 -26.79 2.35 13.19
CA GLY A 415 -27.78 3.24 13.79
C GLY A 415 -27.32 4.71 13.85
N PRO A 416 -28.29 5.63 14.00
CA PRO A 416 -28.03 7.06 13.88
C PRO A 416 -27.13 7.59 14.99
N LEU A 417 -26.21 8.51 14.66
CA LEU A 417 -25.43 9.21 15.69
C LEU A 417 -26.36 10.15 16.48
N PRO A 418 -26.27 10.18 17.83
CA PRO A 418 -27.07 11.10 18.63
C PRO A 418 -26.67 12.55 18.37
N ALA A 419 -27.61 13.49 18.58
CA ALA A 419 -27.40 14.91 18.29
C ALA A 419 -26.13 15.49 18.97
N SER A 420 -25.81 15.04 20.19
CA SER A 420 -24.59 15.38 20.94
C SER A 420 -23.27 14.87 20.32
N LYS A 421 -23.32 14.17 19.18
CA LYS A 421 -22.17 13.77 18.35
C LYS A 421 -22.20 14.34 16.94
N THR A 422 -23.22 15.12 16.58
CA THR A 422 -23.43 15.69 15.23
C THR A 422 -23.70 17.19 15.24
N GLY A 423 -23.82 17.83 16.41
CA GLY A 423 -24.23 19.23 16.54
C GLY A 423 -25.70 19.50 16.18
N GLY A 424 -26.48 18.45 15.90
CA GLY A 424 -27.86 18.57 15.43
C GLY A 424 -28.85 19.10 16.48
N VAL A 425 -30.10 19.30 16.06
CA VAL A 425 -31.20 19.73 16.94
C VAL A 425 -31.30 18.78 18.14
N GLY A 426 -31.21 19.33 19.35
CA GLY A 426 -31.21 18.56 20.60
C GLY A 426 -29.81 18.16 21.12
N ALA A 427 -28.71 18.61 20.48
CA ALA A 427 -27.35 18.39 20.99
C ALA A 427 -27.11 19.02 22.37
N GLY A 428 -27.81 20.13 22.67
CA GLY A 428 -27.62 20.93 23.88
C GLY A 428 -26.39 21.83 23.82
N THR A 429 -26.08 22.48 24.94
CA THR A 429 -24.82 23.20 25.15
C THR A 429 -23.85 22.33 25.95
N ILE A 430 -22.54 22.61 25.84
CA ILE A 430 -21.51 21.93 26.66
C ILE A 430 -21.83 22.17 28.15
N PRO A 431 -22.00 21.12 28.99
CA PRO A 431 -22.38 21.31 30.39
C PRO A 431 -21.41 22.20 31.17
N ALA A 432 -21.93 23.09 32.02
CA ALA A 432 -21.09 24.00 32.83
C ALA A 432 -20.07 23.27 33.72
N SER A 433 -20.42 22.06 34.19
CA SER A 433 -19.50 21.16 34.91
C SER A 433 -18.33 20.68 34.04
N TYR A 434 -18.57 20.39 32.75
CA TYR A 434 -17.51 20.05 31.80
C TYR A 434 -16.61 21.27 31.55
N GLN A 435 -17.20 22.43 31.28
CA GLN A 435 -16.45 23.69 31.10
C GLN A 435 -15.58 24.03 32.32
N THR A 436 -16.09 23.82 33.53
CA THR A 436 -15.31 24.04 34.77
C THR A 436 -14.20 22.99 34.95
N ALA A 437 -14.47 21.73 34.64
CA ALA A 437 -13.48 20.65 34.68
C ALA A 437 -12.43 20.71 33.55
N ARG A 438 -12.65 21.55 32.53
CA ARG A 438 -11.77 21.76 31.37
C ARG A 438 -11.55 23.25 31.06
N ALA A 439 -11.41 24.06 32.09
CA ALA A 439 -11.13 25.50 31.94
C ALA A 439 -9.87 25.76 31.10
N TRP A 440 -9.92 26.77 30.24
CA TRP A 440 -8.80 27.25 29.42
C TRP A 440 -8.11 28.46 30.09
N PRO A 441 -6.77 28.59 30.05
CA PRO A 441 -5.79 27.63 29.53
C PRO A 441 -5.60 26.39 30.43
N PRO A 442 -4.97 25.32 29.93
CA PRO A 442 -4.47 24.22 30.77
C PRO A 442 -3.56 24.75 31.89
N PRO A 443 -3.54 24.11 33.08
CA PRO A 443 -2.69 24.53 34.19
C PRO A 443 -1.21 24.21 33.96
N SER A 444 -0.91 23.21 33.15
CA SER A 444 0.45 22.75 32.82
C SER A 444 0.51 22.24 31.38
N LEU A 445 1.69 22.35 30.76
CA LEU A 445 2.02 21.71 29.48
C LEU A 445 3.16 20.72 29.68
N SER A 446 3.51 19.97 28.62
CA SER A 446 4.70 19.13 28.64
C SER A 446 5.96 19.96 28.94
N GLY A 447 6.74 19.57 29.94
CA GLY A 447 7.90 20.32 30.44
C GLY A 447 7.59 21.59 31.24
N VAL A 448 6.32 22.04 31.35
CA VAL A 448 5.96 23.32 32.01
C VAL A 448 4.87 23.09 33.07
N ALA A 449 5.29 23.08 34.34
CA ALA A 449 4.40 22.78 35.48
C ALA A 449 3.38 23.88 35.82
N ASP A 450 3.65 25.14 35.44
CA ASP A 450 2.73 26.28 35.58
C ASP A 450 2.65 27.05 34.26
N ALA A 451 1.66 26.70 33.45
CA ALA A 451 1.44 27.31 32.14
C ALA A 451 0.93 28.76 32.25
N ALA A 452 0.50 29.23 33.42
CA ALA A 452 0.14 30.64 33.61
C ALA A 452 1.36 31.57 33.59
N THR A 453 2.58 31.03 33.69
CA THR A 453 3.84 31.79 33.53
C THR A 453 4.24 32.05 32.08
N LEU A 454 3.64 31.36 31.12
CA LEU A 454 4.00 31.43 29.71
C LEU A 454 3.51 32.73 29.02
N PRO A 455 4.14 33.14 27.90
CA PRO A 455 3.57 34.15 27.00
C PRO A 455 2.13 33.83 26.60
N THR A 456 1.24 34.80 26.78
CA THR A 456 -0.17 34.71 26.35
C THR A 456 -0.56 35.90 25.46
N TYR A 457 -1.62 35.74 24.69
CA TYR A 457 -2.29 36.78 23.91
C TYR A 457 -3.55 37.26 24.62
N THR A 458 -3.99 38.50 24.34
CA THR A 458 -5.20 39.12 24.88
C THR A 458 -6.38 39.01 23.91
N ALA A 459 -7.57 38.66 24.41
CA ALA A 459 -8.81 38.56 23.62
C ALA A 459 -9.45 39.94 23.35
N THR A 460 -8.67 40.86 22.78
CA THR A 460 -9.06 42.26 22.52
C THR A 460 -8.88 42.68 21.06
N GLY A 461 -8.48 41.77 20.17
CA GLY A 461 -8.43 42.02 18.73
C GLY A 461 -9.82 42.13 18.11
N THR A 462 -9.94 42.85 17.00
CA THR A 462 -11.14 42.86 16.18
C THR A 462 -11.41 41.49 15.56
N ILE A 463 -12.68 41.16 15.33
CA ILE A 463 -13.07 39.95 14.61
C ILE A 463 -12.48 39.99 13.18
N ARG A 464 -11.57 39.05 12.88
CA ARG A 464 -11.14 38.74 11.51
C ARG A 464 -12.20 37.79 10.93
N SER A 465 -12.74 38.12 9.76
CA SER A 465 -13.66 37.27 8.99
C SER A 465 -13.03 36.95 7.64
N LEU A 466 -13.36 35.80 7.06
CA LEU A 466 -12.90 35.42 5.72
C LEU A 466 -13.91 35.92 4.67
N SER A 467 -13.40 36.54 3.61
CA SER A 467 -14.24 36.98 2.49
C SER A 467 -14.93 35.79 1.83
N PRO A 468 -16.23 35.87 1.52
CA PRO A 468 -16.90 34.89 0.67
C PRO A 468 -16.55 35.11 -0.81
N ALA A 469 -16.95 34.18 -1.66
CA ALA A 469 -16.80 34.30 -3.11
C ALA A 469 -17.65 35.46 -3.67
N THR A 470 -17.14 36.15 -4.69
CA THR A 470 -17.79 37.30 -5.33
C THR A 470 -18.49 36.87 -6.62
N PHE A 471 -19.80 37.14 -6.72
CA PHE A 471 -20.63 36.74 -7.87
C PHE A 471 -21.20 37.96 -8.58
N THR A 472 -21.19 37.94 -9.91
CA THR A 472 -21.68 39.02 -10.78
C THR A 472 -23.19 39.26 -10.65
N ALA A 473 -23.97 38.24 -10.29
CA ALA A 473 -25.43 38.30 -10.18
C ALA A 473 -25.96 38.87 -8.83
N GLY A 474 -25.10 39.43 -7.97
CA GLY A 474 -25.53 40.01 -6.68
C GLY A 474 -25.94 38.96 -5.62
N VAL A 475 -25.42 37.74 -5.76
CA VAL A 475 -25.73 36.57 -4.90
C VAL A 475 -25.30 36.84 -3.46
N ASN A 476 -26.18 36.54 -2.50
CA ASN A 476 -25.82 36.59 -1.08
C ASN A 476 -24.94 35.39 -0.70
N ALA A 477 -23.63 35.54 -0.88
CA ALA A 477 -22.62 34.57 -0.49
C ALA A 477 -22.34 34.51 1.04
N GLY A 478 -23.08 35.29 1.84
CA GLY A 478 -22.90 35.39 3.29
C GLY A 478 -22.08 36.61 3.72
N SER A 479 -21.87 36.73 5.03
CA SER A 479 -21.05 37.76 5.70
C SER A 479 -19.63 37.28 6.01
N GLY A 480 -19.39 35.97 5.89
CA GLY A 480 -18.23 35.29 6.45
C GLY A 480 -18.37 34.95 7.95
N TRP A 481 -19.50 35.29 8.60
CA TRP A 481 -19.68 35.15 10.04
C TRP A 481 -21.13 34.81 10.42
N ALA A 482 -21.38 33.56 10.82
CA ALA A 482 -22.73 33.04 11.06
C ALA A 482 -23.41 33.62 12.32
N ASN A 483 -22.68 33.77 13.44
CA ASN A 483 -23.26 34.25 14.70
C ASN A 483 -23.00 35.76 14.91
N ALA A 484 -23.93 36.62 14.49
CA ALA A 484 -23.87 38.06 14.74
C ALA A 484 -23.90 38.44 16.24
N GLY A 485 -24.34 37.54 17.12
CA GLY A 485 -24.26 37.71 18.57
C GLY A 485 -22.89 37.38 19.18
N ASP A 486 -21.98 36.78 18.40
CA ASP A 486 -20.60 36.53 18.85
C ASP A 486 -19.77 37.81 18.72
N GLN A 487 -19.57 38.49 19.85
CA GLN A 487 -18.85 39.77 19.97
C GLN A 487 -17.52 39.62 20.74
N GLY A 488 -17.02 38.39 20.93
CA GLY A 488 -15.75 38.16 21.62
C GLY A 488 -14.54 38.68 20.83
N GLY A 489 -13.60 39.35 21.49
CA GLY A 489 -12.36 39.78 20.84
C GLY A 489 -11.49 38.60 20.40
N MET A 490 -10.72 38.78 19.33
CA MET A 490 -9.74 37.79 18.87
C MET A 490 -8.48 37.86 19.74
N TYR A 491 -7.77 36.74 19.88
CA TYR A 491 -6.49 36.71 20.58
C TYR A 491 -5.41 37.43 19.76
N VAL A 492 -4.80 38.47 20.32
CA VAL A 492 -3.72 39.24 19.70
C VAL A 492 -2.54 39.45 20.68
N PRO A 493 -1.32 39.70 20.19
CA PRO A 493 -0.19 40.11 21.03
C PRO A 493 -0.55 41.25 21.98
N ILE A 494 -0.11 41.16 23.24
CA ILE A 494 -0.33 42.21 24.24
C ILE A 494 0.59 43.38 23.91
N ALA A 495 0.03 44.58 23.79
CA ALA A 495 0.77 45.79 23.40
C ALA A 495 1.88 46.10 24.42
N GLY A 496 3.10 46.35 23.91
CA GLY A 496 4.30 46.58 24.73
C GLY A 496 5.06 45.30 25.14
N CYS A 497 4.54 44.11 24.83
CA CYS A 497 5.20 42.83 25.12
C CYS A 497 5.97 42.32 23.89
N SER A 498 7.20 41.88 24.08
CA SER A 498 8.00 41.22 23.04
C SER A 498 7.62 39.75 22.89
N TYR A 499 7.38 39.32 21.66
CA TYR A 499 7.18 37.92 21.28
C TYR A 499 8.24 37.53 20.22
N PRO A 500 8.53 36.23 20.01
CA PRO A 500 9.47 35.79 18.99
C PRO A 500 9.04 36.10 17.55
N SER A 501 10.00 36.02 16.63
CA SER A 501 9.87 36.24 15.19
C SER A 501 9.20 35.11 14.40
N SER A 502 8.75 34.05 15.06
CA SER A 502 7.93 33.00 14.47
C SER A 502 7.28 32.17 15.57
N ALA A 503 6.30 31.35 15.21
CA ALA A 503 5.68 30.40 16.14
C ALA A 503 6.59 29.21 16.53
N TRP A 504 7.77 29.07 15.92
CA TRP A 504 8.76 28.02 16.21
C TRP A 504 10.00 28.53 16.96
N ASP A 505 10.19 29.84 17.07
CA ASP A 505 11.31 30.46 17.79
C ASP A 505 11.11 30.35 19.32
N ASP A 506 12.19 29.94 20.01
CA ASP A 506 12.15 29.76 21.46
C ASP A 506 12.26 31.10 22.19
N ALA A 507 11.27 31.42 23.04
CA ALA A 507 11.14 32.75 23.66
C ALA A 507 12.12 33.04 24.81
N VAL A 508 13.31 32.40 24.80
CA VAL A 508 14.36 32.51 25.82
C VAL A 508 14.87 33.96 26.00
N PHE A 509 14.73 34.81 24.97
CA PHE A 509 15.08 36.22 25.02
C PHE A 509 13.93 37.15 25.47
N ALA A 510 12.73 36.64 25.79
CA ALA A 510 11.63 37.41 26.37
C ALA A 510 11.88 37.66 27.88
N THR A 511 12.83 38.54 28.18
CA THR A 511 13.41 38.73 29.51
C THR A 511 12.42 39.24 30.57
N HIS A 512 12.00 38.33 31.45
CA HIS A 512 11.47 38.62 32.80
C HIS A 512 10.36 39.68 32.92
N THR A 513 9.42 39.72 31.99
CA THR A 513 8.02 40.11 32.29
C THR A 513 7.07 39.47 31.28
N ALA A 514 7.00 38.13 31.29
CA ALA A 514 6.05 37.40 30.45
C ALA A 514 4.63 37.92 30.72
N CYS A 515 3.95 38.38 29.66
CA CYS A 515 2.63 38.99 29.71
C CYS A 515 1.55 37.92 29.92
N SER A 516 1.56 37.42 31.14
CA SER A 516 0.63 36.50 31.76
C SER A 516 -0.55 37.27 32.35
N GLY A 517 -1.73 36.65 32.40
CA GLY A 517 -2.97 37.29 32.88
C GLY A 517 -2.94 37.77 34.36
N ALA A 518 -1.88 37.45 35.12
CA ALA A 518 -1.68 37.91 36.49
C ALA A 518 -1.21 39.38 36.59
N ALA A 519 -0.67 39.97 35.52
CA ALA A 519 -0.03 41.29 35.51
C ALA A 519 -1.04 42.47 35.56
N LYS A 520 -1.73 42.67 36.69
CA LYS A 520 -2.54 43.87 36.93
C LYS A 520 -1.68 45.14 36.96
N ARG A 521 -2.04 46.18 36.15
CA ARG A 521 -2.39 47.55 36.62
C ARG A 521 -2.61 48.61 35.52
N ALA A 522 -3.47 49.57 35.86
CA ALA A 522 -3.42 51.01 35.62
C ALA A 522 -3.24 51.61 34.20
N VAL A 523 -4.34 52.18 33.69
CA VAL A 523 -4.50 53.56 33.17
C VAL A 523 -3.27 54.24 32.52
N GLY A 524 -3.35 54.49 31.20
CA GLY A 524 -2.49 55.43 30.48
C GLY A 524 -2.91 55.65 29.03
N SER A 525 -3.32 56.88 28.68
CA SER A 525 -3.57 57.37 27.30
C SER A 525 -3.33 58.89 27.29
N PRO A 526 -3.15 59.55 26.13
CA PRO A 526 -3.02 59.06 24.74
C PRO A 526 -1.54 59.23 24.26
N ASP A 527 -1.12 59.41 22.99
CA ASP A 527 -1.77 59.62 21.69
C ASP A 527 -0.79 59.35 20.51
N VAL A 528 -1.31 59.31 19.27
CA VAL A 528 -0.60 59.55 17.98
C VAL A 528 0.48 58.50 17.57
N ALA A 529 0.62 58.07 16.30
CA ALA A 529 0.05 58.51 15.03
C ALA A 529 -0.55 57.38 14.19
N ILE A 530 -1.61 57.67 13.43
CA ILE A 530 -2.08 56.86 12.30
C ILE A 530 -1.43 57.37 11.02
N LYS A 531 -0.99 56.47 10.13
CA LYS A 531 -0.71 56.81 8.72
C LYS A 531 -1.47 55.89 7.78
N SER A 532 -2.72 56.24 7.50
CA SER A 532 -3.50 55.66 6.40
C SER A 532 -2.89 56.08 5.05
N LEU A 533 -2.80 55.12 4.12
CA LEU A 533 -2.68 55.36 2.69
C LEU A 533 -3.48 54.29 1.95
N CYS A 534 -4.71 54.64 1.62
CA CYS A 534 -5.46 54.06 0.50
C CYS A 534 -5.67 55.15 -0.56
N ASP A 535 -6.14 54.73 -1.72
CA ASP A 535 -6.72 55.53 -2.80
C ASP A 535 -5.80 56.50 -3.58
N SER A 536 -5.46 56.08 -4.79
CA SER A 536 -5.51 56.97 -5.95
C SER A 536 -5.96 56.19 -7.20
N GLU A 537 -7.27 56.18 -7.48
CA GLU A 537 -7.75 55.80 -8.80
C GLU A 537 -7.22 56.77 -9.87
N THR A 538 -7.00 56.29 -11.09
CA THR A 538 -7.08 57.13 -12.28
C THR A 538 -7.85 56.39 -13.37
N SER A 539 -8.92 57.02 -13.86
CA SER A 539 -9.80 56.44 -14.88
C SER A 539 -9.18 56.50 -16.27
N SER A 540 -9.43 55.47 -17.09
CA SER A 540 -9.47 55.65 -18.55
C SER A 540 -10.63 54.86 -19.14
N THR A 541 -11.40 55.52 -20.00
CA THR A 541 -12.60 54.96 -20.64
C THR A 541 -12.27 54.49 -22.06
N ALA A 542 -12.51 53.21 -22.35
CA ALA A 542 -12.49 52.67 -23.71
C ALA A 542 -13.68 51.73 -23.91
N SER A 543 -14.65 52.15 -24.74
CA SER A 543 -15.87 51.39 -25.04
C SER A 543 -15.73 50.57 -26.33
N ALA A 544 -16.06 49.29 -26.26
CA ALA A 544 -16.19 48.37 -27.40
C ALA A 544 -17.54 47.62 -27.32
N PRO A 545 -18.10 47.12 -28.44
CA PRO A 545 -19.54 46.86 -28.54
C PRO A 545 -20.01 45.50 -28.01
N GLU A 546 -21.29 45.45 -27.62
CA GLU A 546 -22.01 44.23 -27.25
C GLU A 546 -22.22 43.27 -28.43
N PRO A 547 -22.06 41.95 -28.24
CA PRO A 547 -22.78 40.94 -28.98
C PRO A 547 -24.09 40.60 -28.26
N THR A 548 -25.24 40.69 -28.95
CA THR A 548 -26.56 40.36 -28.39
C THR A 548 -26.64 38.88 -27.99
N GLN A 549 -26.83 38.60 -26.70
CA GLN A 549 -27.08 37.23 -26.23
C GLN A 549 -28.53 36.81 -26.49
N SER A 550 -28.73 35.61 -27.04
CA SER A 550 -29.98 34.87 -26.89
C SER A 550 -29.95 34.12 -25.56
N GLU A 551 -31.03 34.20 -24.77
CA GLU A 551 -31.11 33.56 -23.45
C GLU A 551 -30.81 32.05 -23.51
N ALA A 552 -29.66 31.66 -22.96
CA ALA A 552 -29.35 30.27 -22.66
C ALA A 552 -30.24 29.78 -21.49
N PRO A 553 -30.54 28.46 -21.38
CA PRO A 553 -31.37 27.95 -20.29
C PRO A 553 -30.72 28.25 -18.93
N ARG A 554 -31.42 29.07 -18.12
CA ARG A 554 -31.00 29.64 -16.82
C ARG A 554 -30.46 28.63 -15.80
N VAL A 555 -30.83 27.37 -15.92
CA VAL A 555 -30.39 26.26 -15.06
C VAL A 555 -29.85 25.16 -15.95
N VAL A 556 -28.63 24.70 -15.68
CA VAL A 556 -27.98 23.64 -16.45
C VAL A 556 -27.77 22.41 -15.57
N THR A 557 -28.23 21.26 -16.04
CA THR A 557 -28.06 19.98 -15.36
C THR A 557 -27.88 18.87 -16.39
N GLY A 558 -27.04 17.88 -16.07
CA GLY A 558 -26.73 16.78 -16.97
C GLY A 558 -26.35 15.51 -16.21
N GLY A 559 -26.64 14.35 -16.80
CA GLY A 559 -26.18 13.05 -16.32
C GLY A 559 -24.97 12.54 -17.12
N ALA A 560 -24.70 11.25 -17.03
CA ALA A 560 -23.68 10.60 -17.85
C ALA A 560 -23.88 10.88 -19.36
N GLY A 561 -22.79 11.19 -20.06
CA GLY A 561 -22.78 11.54 -21.49
C GLY A 561 -23.09 13.00 -21.81
N SER A 562 -23.33 13.86 -20.80
CA SER A 562 -23.51 15.30 -21.02
C SER A 562 -22.18 16.05 -21.13
N LEU A 563 -22.16 17.11 -21.94
CA LEU A 563 -21.04 18.05 -22.02
C LEU A 563 -21.10 19.02 -20.83
N VAL A 564 -19.99 19.14 -20.11
CA VAL A 564 -19.77 20.12 -19.04
C VAL A 564 -18.84 21.21 -19.53
N THR A 565 -19.08 22.45 -19.11
CA THR A 565 -18.10 23.54 -19.11
C THR A 565 -17.62 23.80 -17.67
N THR A 566 -16.31 23.92 -17.48
CA THR A 566 -15.70 24.27 -16.18
C THR A 566 -15.76 25.77 -15.89
N ASP A 567 -15.50 26.14 -14.64
CA ASP A 567 -15.20 27.52 -14.23
C ASP A 567 -14.04 28.19 -15.00
N THR A 568 -13.10 27.41 -15.53
CA THR A 568 -12.01 27.86 -16.43
C THR A 568 -12.40 27.93 -17.92
N GLY A 569 -13.62 27.52 -18.29
CA GLY A 569 -14.10 27.50 -19.69
C GLY A 569 -13.69 26.28 -20.52
N ASN A 570 -12.94 25.33 -19.93
CA ASN A 570 -12.65 24.04 -20.57
C ASN A 570 -13.92 23.18 -20.68
N THR A 571 -13.97 22.25 -21.63
CA THR A 571 -15.15 21.37 -21.84
C THR A 571 -14.82 19.90 -21.90
N PHE A 572 -15.53 19.08 -21.15
CA PHE A 572 -15.37 17.62 -21.09
C PHE A 572 -16.71 16.89 -21.02
N ILE A 573 -16.72 15.57 -21.28
CA ILE A 573 -17.93 14.74 -21.16
C ILE A 573 -18.01 14.13 -19.76
N TYR A 574 -19.07 14.43 -19.02
CA TYR A 574 -19.30 13.85 -17.70
C TYR A 574 -19.69 12.37 -17.81
N ASN A 575 -18.85 11.46 -17.29
CA ASN A 575 -19.01 10.02 -17.45
C ASN A 575 -19.23 9.28 -16.11
N ASN A 576 -20.32 9.58 -15.41
CA ASN A 576 -20.66 8.93 -14.13
C ASN A 576 -21.50 7.66 -14.34
N SER A 577 -20.85 6.49 -14.30
CA SER A 577 -21.47 5.17 -14.45
C SER A 577 -22.35 4.74 -13.27
N PHE A 578 -22.18 5.34 -12.09
CA PHE A 578 -22.92 4.99 -10.86
C PHE A 578 -24.30 5.64 -10.76
N GLY A 579 -24.62 6.56 -11.67
CA GLY A 579 -25.88 7.31 -11.67
C GLY A 579 -25.79 8.54 -10.78
N GLY A 580 -25.27 9.62 -11.34
CA GLY A 580 -25.29 10.96 -10.76
C GLY A 580 -25.64 12.00 -11.82
N ILE A 581 -26.13 13.15 -11.38
CA ILE A 581 -26.31 14.34 -12.23
C ILE A 581 -25.56 15.52 -11.61
N TRP A 582 -24.96 16.36 -12.45
CA TRP A 582 -24.41 17.64 -12.02
C TRP A 582 -25.47 18.75 -12.12
N TYR A 583 -25.28 19.82 -11.36
CA TYR A 583 -26.17 20.99 -11.35
C TYR A 583 -25.36 22.28 -11.31
N HIS A 584 -25.67 23.22 -12.18
CA HIS A 584 -25.11 24.57 -12.15
C HIS A 584 -26.19 25.62 -12.45
N ASP A 585 -26.14 26.69 -11.67
CA ASP A 585 -27.02 27.86 -11.76
C ASP A 585 -26.11 29.09 -11.63
N PRO A 586 -25.84 29.82 -12.72
CA PRO A 586 -24.93 30.97 -12.69
C PRO A 586 -25.43 32.14 -11.83
N GLU A 587 -26.73 32.21 -11.53
CA GLU A 587 -27.34 33.28 -10.74
C GLU A 587 -27.57 32.89 -9.27
N ASP A 588 -27.59 31.59 -8.95
CA ASP A 588 -27.60 31.10 -7.57
C ASP A 588 -26.75 29.82 -7.42
N PRO A 589 -25.41 29.93 -7.40
CA PRO A 589 -24.50 28.81 -7.20
C PRO A 589 -24.56 28.21 -5.78
N PHE A 590 -25.38 28.75 -4.87
CA PHE A 590 -25.65 28.16 -3.56
C PHE A 590 -26.91 27.27 -3.55
N LYS A 591 -27.74 27.34 -4.59
CA LYS A 591 -29.00 26.60 -4.73
C LYS A 591 -28.82 25.08 -4.71
N LEU A 592 -29.54 24.44 -3.79
CA LEU A 592 -29.56 22.98 -3.65
C LEU A 592 -30.66 22.36 -4.53
N SER A 593 -30.37 22.01 -5.78
CA SER A 593 -31.35 21.33 -6.65
C SER A 593 -30.82 20.26 -7.61
N ALA A 594 -30.00 19.34 -7.10
CA ALA A 594 -29.89 17.98 -7.64
C ALA A 594 -29.56 16.97 -6.52
N GLN A 595 -30.52 16.09 -6.18
CA GLN A 595 -30.36 14.96 -5.24
C GLN A 595 -29.62 15.22 -3.91
N ALA A 596 -29.54 16.47 -3.44
CA ALA A 596 -28.93 16.87 -2.18
C ALA A 596 -29.78 16.43 -0.97
N GLN A 597 -29.85 15.13 -0.73
CA GLN A 597 -30.48 14.55 0.45
C GLN A 597 -29.72 15.02 1.70
N SER A 598 -30.47 15.35 2.75
CA SER A 598 -29.94 15.63 4.08
C SER A 598 -29.10 14.44 4.56
N TRP A 599 -27.82 14.66 4.89
CA TRP A 599 -26.92 13.57 5.26
C TRP A 599 -27.35 12.90 6.58
N ARG A 600 -27.63 11.60 6.52
CA ARG A 600 -28.15 10.81 7.64
C ARG A 600 -27.00 10.16 8.39
N TRP A 601 -26.47 10.89 9.36
CA TRP A 601 -25.40 10.45 10.25
C TRP A 601 -25.66 9.07 10.88
N GLY A 602 -24.82 8.07 10.56
CA GLY A 602 -24.98 6.68 11.03
C GLY A 602 -25.89 5.80 10.17
N ILE A 603 -26.30 6.30 9.00
CA ILE A 603 -27.06 5.54 7.97
C ILE A 603 -26.37 5.67 6.61
N ASP A 604 -25.99 6.88 6.21
CA ASP A 604 -25.30 7.12 4.94
C ASP A 604 -23.79 6.84 5.07
N GLN A 605 -23.22 6.15 4.08
CA GLN A 605 -21.82 5.73 4.06
C GLN A 605 -20.92 6.74 3.33
N VAL A 606 -19.89 7.23 4.03
CA VAL A 606 -18.78 8.00 3.44
C VAL A 606 -17.94 7.07 2.56
N ARG A 607 -17.73 7.46 1.30
CA ARG A 607 -16.70 6.94 0.40
C ARG A 607 -16.01 8.14 -0.23
N GLY A 608 -14.72 8.32 0.05
CA GLY A 608 -14.03 9.55 -0.32
C GLY A 608 -12.53 9.44 -0.22
N VAL A 609 -11.88 10.51 -0.69
CA VAL A 609 -10.43 10.65 -0.84
C VAL A 609 -9.96 11.93 -0.17
N GLY A 610 -8.71 11.98 0.26
CA GLY A 610 -8.03 13.22 0.57
C GLY A 610 -7.75 14.05 -0.68
N ILE A 611 -7.57 15.34 -0.49
CA ILE A 611 -7.00 16.29 -1.47
C ILE A 611 -5.71 16.81 -0.86
N GLY A 612 -4.74 15.90 -0.67
CA GLY A 612 -3.42 16.19 -0.11
C GLY A 612 -2.50 16.86 -1.14
N GLY A 613 -1.42 17.50 -0.67
CA GLY A 613 -0.49 18.25 -1.52
C GLY A 613 -1.08 19.47 -2.26
N TRP A 614 -2.36 19.82 -2.08
CA TRP A 614 -2.99 20.93 -2.80
C TRP A 614 -2.84 22.26 -2.07
N LEU A 615 -3.64 22.50 -1.01
CA LEU A 615 -3.59 23.74 -0.21
C LEU A 615 -2.60 23.68 0.95
N VAL A 616 -2.03 22.50 1.20
CA VAL A 616 -0.91 22.25 2.10
C VAL A 616 0.02 21.29 1.36
N LEU A 617 1.30 21.65 1.28
CA LEU A 617 2.26 21.00 0.39
C LEU A 617 3.05 19.88 1.10
N GLU A 618 3.23 18.78 0.36
CA GLU A 618 3.89 17.57 0.83
C GLU A 618 4.88 17.09 -0.25
N PRO A 619 6.19 16.95 0.03
CA PRO A 619 7.20 16.64 -1.00
C PRO A 619 6.93 15.38 -1.82
N PHE A 620 6.31 14.35 -1.23
CA PHE A 620 5.99 13.10 -1.94
C PHE A 620 4.69 13.16 -2.77
N ILE A 621 3.86 14.19 -2.55
CA ILE A 621 2.61 14.42 -3.30
C ILE A 621 2.82 15.45 -4.41
N SER A 622 3.67 16.46 -4.20
CA SER A 622 3.91 17.55 -5.17
C SER A 622 5.42 17.75 -5.43
N PRO A 623 6.16 16.70 -5.84
CA PRO A 623 7.62 16.70 -5.87
C PRO A 623 8.22 17.74 -6.80
N ALA A 624 7.56 18.05 -7.92
CA ALA A 624 7.97 19.08 -8.89
C ALA A 624 8.20 20.48 -8.28
N LEU A 625 7.60 20.80 -7.12
CA LEU A 625 7.85 22.06 -6.41
C LEU A 625 9.16 22.03 -5.61
N TYR A 626 9.57 20.86 -5.13
CA TYR A 626 10.71 20.66 -4.22
C TYR A 626 12.00 20.26 -4.96
N GLU A 627 11.88 19.51 -6.07
CA GLU A 627 13.01 19.05 -6.89
C GLU A 627 13.98 20.17 -7.34
N PRO A 628 13.55 21.40 -7.70
CA PRO A 628 14.48 22.48 -8.02
C PRO A 628 15.44 22.85 -6.88
N TYR A 629 15.02 22.64 -5.64
CA TYR A 629 15.70 23.08 -4.42
C TYR A 629 16.27 21.91 -3.58
N MET A 630 16.12 20.66 -4.05
CA MET A 630 16.51 19.46 -3.28
C MET A 630 18.03 19.30 -3.09
N ASN A 631 18.84 20.02 -3.87
CA ASN A 631 20.30 19.98 -3.85
C ASN A 631 20.93 21.27 -3.27
N ASP A 632 20.11 22.21 -2.77
CA ASP A 632 20.60 23.41 -2.11
C ASP A 632 21.25 23.11 -0.75
N THR A 633 22.07 24.04 -0.25
CA THR A 633 22.71 23.94 1.08
C THR A 633 21.69 23.78 2.21
N ASN A 634 20.51 24.39 2.05
CA ASN A 634 19.33 24.20 2.89
C ASN A 634 18.19 23.71 1.97
N PRO A 635 18.02 22.39 1.78
CA PRO A 635 17.05 21.87 0.83
C PRO A 635 15.61 22.02 1.33
N ALA A 636 14.66 22.21 0.41
CA ALA A 636 13.24 22.28 0.73
C ALA A 636 12.70 20.89 1.15
N VAL A 637 12.17 20.79 2.37
CA VAL A 637 11.67 19.53 2.99
C VAL A 637 10.23 19.63 3.52
N ASP A 638 9.69 20.84 3.59
CA ASP A 638 8.36 21.21 4.07
C ASP A 638 7.90 22.51 3.37
N GLU A 639 6.64 22.93 3.57
CA GLU A 639 6.14 24.16 2.92
C GLU A 639 6.88 25.42 3.42
N TRP A 640 7.34 25.46 4.67
CA TRP A 640 8.15 26.57 5.21
C TRP A 640 9.43 26.78 4.39
N THR A 641 10.27 25.76 4.30
CA THR A 641 11.57 25.80 3.61
C THR A 641 11.39 25.96 2.10
N LEU A 642 10.33 25.39 1.52
CA LEU A 642 9.94 25.67 0.13
C LEU A 642 9.60 27.15 -0.09
N CYS A 643 8.85 27.79 0.81
CA CYS A 643 8.56 29.22 0.72
C CYS A 643 9.85 30.07 0.81
N GLU A 644 10.78 29.70 1.69
CA GLU A 644 12.10 30.35 1.81
C GLU A 644 12.94 30.20 0.53
N SER A 645 13.03 28.98 -0.05
CA SER A 645 13.75 28.73 -1.30
C SER A 645 13.14 29.50 -2.48
N ILE A 646 11.81 29.47 -2.65
CA ILE A 646 11.11 30.22 -3.73
C ILE A 646 11.34 31.73 -3.59
N ALA A 647 11.39 32.26 -2.37
CA ALA A 647 11.66 33.67 -2.10
C ALA A 647 13.13 34.07 -2.29
N ALA A 648 14.06 33.12 -2.12
CA ALA A 648 15.50 33.32 -2.37
C ALA A 648 15.88 33.18 -3.86
N ASP A 649 15.15 32.36 -4.62
CA ASP A 649 15.38 32.12 -6.05
C ASP A 649 14.85 33.28 -6.92
N PRO A 650 15.73 34.06 -7.60
CA PRO A 650 15.31 35.16 -8.44
C PRO A 650 14.63 34.73 -9.75
N ASN A 651 14.65 33.43 -10.08
CA ASN A 651 14.11 32.89 -11.33
C ASN A 651 12.68 32.32 -11.16
N SER A 652 12.24 32.05 -9.92
CA SER A 652 10.94 31.46 -9.60
C SER A 652 9.73 32.31 -10.06
N GLY A 653 9.94 33.63 -10.18
CA GLY A 653 8.87 34.62 -10.36
C GLY A 653 8.16 34.99 -9.05
N GLY A 654 8.64 34.50 -7.91
CA GLY A 654 8.17 34.84 -6.57
C GLY A 654 7.04 33.96 -6.03
N LEU A 655 6.93 33.92 -4.70
CA LEU A 655 6.07 32.99 -3.96
C LEU A 655 4.61 32.95 -4.43
N ALA A 656 4.01 34.13 -4.60
CA ALA A 656 2.62 34.24 -5.04
C ALA A 656 2.40 33.60 -6.41
N LYS A 657 3.35 33.73 -7.36
CA LYS A 657 3.24 33.11 -8.69
C LYS A 657 3.30 31.59 -8.57
N VAL A 658 4.34 31.04 -7.94
CA VAL A 658 4.56 29.58 -7.88
C VAL A 658 3.40 28.87 -7.18
N LEU A 659 2.91 29.42 -6.07
CA LEU A 659 1.82 28.80 -5.32
C LEU A 659 0.44 29.02 -5.97
N GLU A 660 0.16 30.15 -6.61
CA GLU A 660 -1.10 30.30 -7.38
C GLU A 660 -1.12 29.44 -8.64
N ASP A 661 0.02 29.29 -9.35
CA ASP A 661 0.12 28.36 -10.48
C ASP A 661 -0.17 26.91 -10.02
N HIS A 662 0.37 26.48 -8.88
CA HIS A 662 0.06 25.17 -8.29
C HIS A 662 -1.40 25.05 -7.84
N TYR A 663 -1.90 25.97 -7.01
CA TYR A 663 -3.27 25.91 -6.50
C TYR A 663 -4.32 25.96 -7.61
N SER A 664 -4.05 26.62 -8.74
CA SER A 664 -4.96 26.73 -9.88
C SER A 664 -4.90 25.57 -10.88
N THR A 665 -3.86 24.73 -10.86
CA THR A 665 -3.65 23.64 -11.83
C THR A 665 -3.62 22.24 -11.23
N PHE A 666 -3.17 22.09 -9.97
CA PHE A 666 -2.98 20.77 -9.37
C PHE A 666 -4.29 20.05 -9.07
N ILE A 667 -5.34 20.77 -8.64
CA ILE A 667 -6.70 20.25 -8.48
C ILE A 667 -7.67 21.24 -9.14
N VAL A 668 -8.47 20.75 -10.08
CA VAL A 668 -9.39 21.55 -10.89
C VAL A 668 -10.82 21.00 -10.80
N GLU A 669 -11.79 21.71 -11.35
CA GLU A 669 -13.19 21.27 -11.37
C GLU A 669 -13.38 19.85 -11.92
N GLU A 670 -12.61 19.48 -12.96
CA GLU A 670 -12.70 18.16 -13.58
C GLU A 670 -12.31 17.03 -12.61
N ASP A 671 -11.41 17.28 -11.65
CA ASP A 671 -11.10 16.29 -10.61
C ASP A 671 -12.31 16.00 -9.72
N PHE A 672 -13.11 17.01 -9.36
CA PHE A 672 -14.36 16.79 -8.61
C PHE A 672 -15.41 16.06 -9.46
N ALA A 673 -15.45 16.32 -10.76
CA ALA A 673 -16.30 15.57 -11.67
C ALA A 673 -15.89 14.09 -11.77
N GLN A 674 -14.58 13.82 -11.83
CA GLN A 674 -14.00 12.48 -11.89
C GLN A 674 -14.13 11.73 -10.56
N ILE A 675 -14.00 12.40 -9.41
CA ILE A 675 -14.28 11.85 -8.06
C ILE A 675 -15.73 11.35 -7.98
N ALA A 676 -16.70 12.17 -8.39
CA ALA A 676 -18.11 11.77 -8.42
C ALA A 676 -18.37 10.64 -9.43
N ALA A 677 -17.68 10.63 -10.58
CA ALA A 677 -17.76 9.57 -11.58
C ALA A 677 -17.14 8.24 -11.11
N ALA A 678 -16.17 8.28 -10.20
CA ALA A 678 -15.57 7.11 -9.53
C ALA A 678 -16.44 6.54 -8.39
N GLY A 679 -17.70 6.99 -8.23
CA GLY A 679 -18.63 6.50 -7.22
C GLY A 679 -18.36 7.01 -5.79
N LEU A 680 -17.46 7.98 -5.64
CA LEU A 680 -17.16 8.65 -4.38
C LEU A 680 -18.16 9.78 -4.10
N ASN A 681 -18.43 10.04 -2.82
CA ASN A 681 -19.42 11.03 -2.37
C ASN A 681 -18.86 12.04 -1.35
N TRP A 682 -17.58 11.94 -0.97
CA TRP A 682 -16.89 12.86 -0.07
C TRP A 682 -15.46 13.15 -0.52
N VAL A 683 -14.94 14.31 -0.09
CA VAL A 683 -13.51 14.63 -0.07
C VAL A 683 -13.07 15.13 1.31
N ARG A 684 -11.81 14.90 1.69
CA ARG A 684 -11.15 15.59 2.82
C ARG A 684 -10.17 16.61 2.27
N ILE A 685 -10.36 17.89 2.60
CA ILE A 685 -9.48 18.97 2.16
C ILE A 685 -8.69 19.47 3.36
N ALA A 686 -7.37 19.34 3.28
CA ALA A 686 -6.45 19.98 4.20
C ALA A 686 -6.51 21.50 3.98
N ILE A 687 -6.72 22.29 5.04
CA ILE A 687 -6.62 23.75 5.00
C ILE A 687 -5.55 24.21 6.02
N PRO A 688 -4.63 25.10 5.63
CA PRO A 688 -3.64 25.63 6.55
C PRO A 688 -4.14 26.86 7.31
N TYR A 689 -3.49 27.20 8.42
CA TYR A 689 -3.78 28.46 9.13
C TYR A 689 -3.41 29.71 8.31
N TRP A 690 -2.43 29.63 7.40
CA TRP A 690 -2.07 30.75 6.52
C TRP A 690 -3.12 31.07 5.45
N ALA A 691 -4.16 30.24 5.28
CA ALA A 691 -5.39 30.63 4.59
C ALA A 691 -6.13 31.79 5.29
N ILE A 692 -5.75 32.14 6.53
CA ILE A 692 -6.41 33.16 7.37
C ILE A 692 -5.44 34.27 7.78
N GLU A 693 -4.26 33.91 8.30
CA GLU A 693 -3.24 34.86 8.74
C GLU A 693 -1.82 34.28 8.77
N VAL A 694 -0.83 35.15 8.63
CA VAL A 694 0.60 34.84 8.76
C VAL A 694 1.21 35.83 9.76
N ALA A 695 2.03 35.35 10.71
CA ALA A 695 2.72 36.24 11.64
C ALA A 695 4.00 36.82 11.01
N PRO A 696 4.52 37.97 11.49
CA PRO A 696 5.81 38.47 11.04
C PRO A 696 6.90 37.40 11.18
N GLY A 697 7.63 37.13 10.10
CA GLY A 697 8.70 36.12 10.05
C GLY A 697 8.25 34.69 9.73
N GLU A 698 6.96 34.42 9.58
CA GLU A 698 6.46 33.18 8.96
C GLU A 698 6.45 33.38 7.41
N PRO A 699 7.02 32.47 6.60
CA PRO A 699 7.26 32.71 5.17
C PRO A 699 6.07 32.37 4.25
N PHE A 700 4.96 31.88 4.81
CA PHE A 700 3.80 31.38 4.06
C PHE A 700 3.03 32.46 3.30
N LEU A 701 2.29 32.05 2.26
CA LEU A 701 1.46 32.94 1.44
C LEU A 701 0.08 33.18 2.09
N GLU A 702 -0.09 34.35 2.74
CA GLU A 702 -1.32 34.70 3.47
C GLU A 702 -2.57 34.77 2.56
N GLY A 703 -3.67 34.15 3.02
CA GLY A 703 -5.03 34.28 2.46
C GLY A 703 -5.29 33.54 1.14
N VAL A 704 -4.28 33.29 0.32
CA VAL A 704 -4.45 32.80 -1.06
C VAL A 704 -5.07 31.40 -1.11
N ALA A 705 -4.70 30.48 -0.22
CA ALA A 705 -5.29 29.13 -0.18
C ALA A 705 -6.83 29.15 -0.01
N TRP A 706 -7.39 30.18 0.65
CA TRP A 706 -8.83 30.32 0.85
C TRP A 706 -9.61 30.55 -0.46
N LYS A 707 -9.03 31.32 -1.39
CA LYS A 707 -9.59 31.58 -2.75
C LYS A 707 -9.87 30.28 -3.50
N TYR A 708 -8.98 29.28 -3.35
CA TYR A 708 -9.10 27.97 -3.98
C TYR A 708 -9.99 27.01 -3.20
N PHE A 709 -10.04 27.12 -1.86
CA PHE A 709 -11.04 26.40 -1.07
C PHE A 709 -12.49 26.81 -1.41
N LEU A 710 -12.74 28.10 -1.69
CA LEU A 710 -14.06 28.56 -2.14
C LEU A 710 -14.47 27.91 -3.48
N LYS A 711 -13.54 27.76 -4.43
CA LYS A 711 -13.77 27.00 -5.68
C LYS A 711 -14.13 25.54 -5.39
N ALA A 712 -13.43 24.88 -4.46
CA ALA A 712 -13.74 23.51 -4.08
C ALA A 712 -15.17 23.34 -3.53
N ILE A 713 -15.73 24.34 -2.82
CA ILE A 713 -17.13 24.33 -2.37
C ILE A 713 -18.10 24.39 -3.56
N GLU A 714 -17.82 25.23 -4.56
CA GLU A 714 -18.65 25.37 -5.77
C GLU A 714 -18.62 24.08 -6.59
N TRP A 715 -17.42 23.52 -6.83
CA TRP A 715 -17.22 22.25 -7.51
C TRP A 715 -17.89 21.09 -6.75
N ALA A 716 -17.71 20.99 -5.44
CA ALA A 716 -18.33 19.96 -4.62
C ALA A 716 -19.87 20.01 -4.70
N ARG A 717 -20.47 21.21 -4.66
CA ARG A 717 -21.93 21.37 -4.85
C ARG A 717 -22.36 20.95 -6.25
N LYS A 718 -21.62 21.36 -7.30
CA LYS A 718 -21.91 21.04 -8.71
C LYS A 718 -22.01 19.53 -8.97
N TYR A 719 -21.22 18.72 -8.24
CA TYR A 719 -21.18 17.25 -8.39
C TYR A 719 -21.77 16.45 -7.19
N GLY A 720 -22.41 17.11 -6.22
CA GLY A 720 -23.07 16.45 -5.08
C GLY A 720 -22.14 15.87 -4.00
N ILE A 721 -20.85 16.24 -4.03
CA ILE A 721 -19.80 15.84 -3.09
C ILE A 721 -19.91 16.64 -1.78
N ARG A 722 -19.57 16.00 -0.65
CA ARG A 722 -19.41 16.67 0.66
C ARG A 722 -17.94 16.82 1.04
N ILE A 723 -17.63 17.85 1.81
CA ILE A 723 -16.30 18.21 2.25
C ILE A 723 -16.17 17.95 3.76
N ASN A 724 -15.16 17.17 4.13
CA ASN A 724 -14.54 17.26 5.45
C ASN A 724 -13.41 18.31 5.37
N LEU A 725 -13.60 19.48 5.99
CA LEU A 725 -12.60 20.52 6.04
C LEU A 725 -11.68 20.29 7.24
N ASP A 726 -10.41 20.06 7.00
CA ASP A 726 -9.47 19.58 8.01
C ASP A 726 -8.41 20.66 8.30
N LEU A 727 -8.41 21.25 9.50
CA LEU A 727 -7.36 22.20 9.89
C LEU A 727 -6.04 21.45 10.04
N HIS A 728 -5.25 21.50 8.97
CA HIS A 728 -4.14 20.58 8.78
C HIS A 728 -2.82 21.11 9.32
N THR A 729 -2.77 22.41 9.67
CA THR A 729 -1.58 23.08 10.18
C THR A 729 -1.95 24.01 11.34
N ALA A 730 -1.00 24.23 12.26
CA ALA A 730 -1.15 25.17 13.36
C ALA A 730 0.20 25.86 13.63
N PRO A 731 0.21 27.13 14.09
CA PRO A 731 1.45 27.82 14.44
C PRO A 731 2.29 27.01 15.43
N GLY A 732 3.57 26.83 15.11
CA GLY A 732 4.50 26.05 15.94
C GLY A 732 4.42 24.54 15.69
N SER A 733 3.54 24.04 14.84
CA SER A 733 3.26 22.60 14.59
C SER A 733 2.70 21.83 15.79
N HIS A 734 1.70 20.99 15.51
CA HIS A 734 1.04 20.08 16.45
C HIS A 734 1.61 18.64 16.43
N ASN A 735 2.59 18.34 15.56
CA ASN A 735 3.19 17.00 15.46
C ASN A 735 4.70 16.95 15.13
N GLY A 736 5.25 18.00 14.51
CA GLY A 736 6.63 18.10 14.04
C GLY A 736 6.89 17.52 12.64
N TYR A 737 5.84 17.18 11.88
CA TYR A 737 5.93 16.62 10.52
C TYR A 737 5.79 17.71 9.45
N ASN A 738 6.34 17.49 8.26
CA ASN A 738 6.31 18.45 7.14
C ASN A 738 4.89 18.85 6.71
N HIS A 739 3.92 17.93 6.69
CA HIS A 739 2.52 18.23 6.38
C HIS A 739 1.84 19.17 7.39
N SER A 740 2.45 19.44 8.55
CA SER A 740 1.98 20.49 9.48
C SER A 740 2.46 21.91 9.12
N GLY A 741 3.11 22.06 7.96
CA GLY A 741 3.72 23.29 7.44
C GLY A 741 5.22 23.40 7.71
N LYS A 742 5.70 22.83 8.82
CA LYS A 742 7.13 22.84 9.18
C LYS A 742 7.54 21.57 9.92
N LEU A 743 8.60 20.93 9.43
CA LEU A 743 9.28 19.78 10.01
C LEU A 743 10.14 20.21 11.22
N GLY A 744 10.22 19.36 12.23
CA GLY A 744 11.13 19.52 13.37
C GLY A 744 10.40 19.79 14.71
N PRO A 745 10.75 20.85 15.46
CA PRO A 745 10.24 21.05 16.81
C PRO A 745 8.74 21.36 16.84
N LEU A 746 8.08 20.81 17.86
CA LEU A 746 6.64 20.96 18.13
C LEU A 746 6.47 22.05 19.22
N GLY A 747 5.96 23.22 18.84
CA GLY A 747 5.71 24.39 19.68
C GLY A 747 4.23 24.75 19.84
N TRP A 748 3.29 24.00 19.27
CA TRP A 748 1.86 24.14 19.55
C TRP A 748 1.47 23.36 20.81
N MET A 749 0.89 24.02 21.81
CA MET A 749 0.56 23.41 23.11
C MET A 749 1.75 22.70 23.80
N ASN A 750 2.97 23.09 23.47
CA ASN A 750 4.22 22.55 24.00
C ASN A 750 5.29 23.64 24.06
N GLY A 751 6.22 23.55 25.02
CA GLY A 751 7.30 24.53 25.18
C GLY A 751 6.81 25.96 25.45
N THR A 752 7.70 26.93 25.27
CA THR A 752 7.51 28.31 25.75
C THR A 752 6.36 29.04 25.06
N MET A 753 6.20 28.88 23.74
CA MET A 753 5.13 29.53 22.96
C MET A 753 3.81 28.75 22.93
N GLY A 754 3.72 27.60 23.62
CA GLY A 754 2.61 26.65 23.50
C GLY A 754 1.20 27.24 23.69
N ILE A 755 1.03 28.17 24.64
CA ILE A 755 -0.26 28.83 24.89
C ILE A 755 -0.58 29.90 23.84
N ALA A 756 0.36 30.79 23.51
CA ALA A 756 0.16 31.81 22.49
C ALA A 756 -0.14 31.21 21.09
N ASN A 757 0.56 30.13 20.73
CA ASN A 757 0.32 29.39 19.49
C ASN A 757 -1.08 28.76 19.47
N ALA A 758 -1.51 28.15 20.57
CA ALA A 758 -2.87 27.62 20.69
C ALA A 758 -3.95 28.71 20.68
N GLN A 759 -3.67 29.89 21.25
CA GLN A 759 -4.57 31.05 21.18
C GLN A 759 -4.73 31.58 19.74
N ARG A 760 -3.68 31.54 18.90
CA ARG A 760 -3.83 31.76 17.45
C ARG A 760 -4.70 30.68 16.81
N THR A 761 -4.48 29.39 17.12
CA THR A 761 -5.32 28.30 16.59
C THR A 761 -6.80 28.42 16.99
N LEU A 762 -7.10 28.89 18.21
CA LEU A 762 -8.47 29.20 18.63
C LEU A 762 -9.11 30.31 17.78
N ASN A 763 -8.35 31.33 17.37
CA ASN A 763 -8.82 32.28 16.36
C ASN A 763 -9.13 31.54 15.05
N HIS A 764 -8.19 30.75 14.53
CA HIS A 764 -8.32 30.08 13.22
C HIS A 764 -9.54 29.16 13.16
N ILE A 765 -9.72 28.32 14.19
CA ILE A 765 -10.90 27.46 14.40
C ILE A 765 -12.17 28.30 14.41
N ARG A 766 -12.21 29.41 15.18
CA ARG A 766 -13.38 30.28 15.27
C ARG A 766 -13.73 30.96 13.95
N VAL A 767 -12.75 31.46 13.19
CA VAL A 767 -13.01 32.07 11.87
C VAL A 767 -13.55 31.03 10.88
N ILE A 768 -12.90 29.86 10.76
CA ILE A 768 -13.37 28.81 9.84
C ILE A 768 -14.77 28.34 10.22
N THR A 769 -15.01 28.02 11.49
CA THR A 769 -16.32 27.50 11.94
C THR A 769 -17.44 28.53 11.80
N GLN A 770 -17.19 29.82 12.06
CA GLN A 770 -18.16 30.90 11.82
C GLN A 770 -18.45 31.09 10.33
N PHE A 771 -17.48 30.87 9.45
CA PHE A 771 -17.69 30.93 8.00
C PHE A 771 -18.53 29.74 7.50
N ILE A 772 -18.10 28.50 7.77
CA ILE A 772 -18.75 27.30 7.19
C ILE A 772 -20.13 27.01 7.80
N SER A 773 -20.43 27.54 8.99
CA SER A 773 -21.75 27.40 9.62
C SER A 773 -22.85 28.25 8.96
N GLN A 774 -22.51 29.16 8.05
CA GLN A 774 -23.51 29.97 7.34
C GLN A 774 -24.39 29.08 6.44
N PRO A 775 -25.67 29.47 6.19
CA PRO A 775 -26.61 28.69 5.36
C PRO A 775 -26.09 28.31 3.97
N GLN A 776 -25.21 29.12 3.39
CA GLN A 776 -24.58 28.93 2.08
C GLN A 776 -23.66 27.69 2.06
N TYR A 777 -23.00 27.35 3.18
CA TYR A 777 -21.82 26.49 3.21
C TYR A 777 -22.02 25.17 3.96
N LYS A 778 -22.77 25.19 5.07
CA LYS A 778 -22.95 24.07 6.01
C LYS A 778 -23.35 22.72 5.39
N ASP A 779 -24.12 22.75 4.29
CA ASP A 779 -24.66 21.54 3.66
C ASP A 779 -23.64 20.88 2.70
N VAL A 780 -22.60 21.62 2.30
CA VAL A 780 -21.45 21.14 1.53
C VAL A 780 -20.25 20.84 2.44
N VAL A 781 -20.06 21.60 3.52
CA VAL A 781 -19.00 21.40 4.53
C VAL A 781 -19.57 20.98 5.90
N PRO A 782 -20.18 19.77 6.02
CA PRO A 782 -20.84 19.32 7.25
C PRO A 782 -19.87 18.74 8.31
N VAL A 783 -18.55 18.72 8.06
CA VAL A 783 -17.53 18.27 9.03
C VAL A 783 -16.36 19.24 9.03
N PHE A 784 -15.88 19.56 10.23
CA PHE A 784 -14.63 20.26 10.47
C PHE A 784 -13.71 19.42 11.35
N GLY A 785 -12.53 19.06 10.84
CA GLY A 785 -11.43 18.49 11.61
C GLY A 785 -10.72 19.60 12.39
N VAL A 786 -10.87 19.60 13.72
CA VAL A 786 -10.39 20.68 14.60
C VAL A 786 -8.87 20.84 14.57
N ILE A 787 -8.14 19.72 14.45
CA ILE A 787 -6.71 19.68 14.13
C ILE A 787 -6.37 18.31 13.54
N ASN A 788 -5.48 18.26 12.54
CA ASN A 788 -4.86 17.01 12.08
C ASN A 788 -3.96 16.40 13.17
N GLU A 789 -3.76 15.08 13.14
CA GLU A 789 -2.73 14.26 13.82
C GLU A 789 -1.97 14.85 15.04
N ALA A 790 -2.67 15.47 16.00
CA ALA A 790 -2.04 16.07 17.17
C ALA A 790 -1.27 15.01 17.97
N ARG A 791 0.03 15.24 18.15
CA ARG A 791 0.96 14.23 18.71
C ARG A 791 0.80 14.11 20.22
N MET A 792 -0.27 13.40 20.63
CA MET A 792 -0.71 13.21 22.02
C MET A 792 0.40 12.71 22.97
N ALA A 793 1.40 11.98 22.46
CA ALA A 793 2.55 11.54 23.25
C ALA A 793 3.44 12.69 23.76
N ILE A 794 3.39 13.86 23.12
CA ILE A 794 4.12 15.07 23.52
C ILE A 794 3.17 16.07 24.17
N ILE A 795 2.08 16.44 23.48
CA ILE A 795 1.12 17.48 23.93
C ILE A 795 0.32 17.03 25.16
N GLN A 796 0.15 15.72 25.34
CA GLN A 796 -0.71 15.08 26.34
C GLN A 796 -2.21 15.28 26.05
N ARG A 797 -3.03 14.36 26.57
CA ARG A 797 -4.48 14.37 26.34
C ARG A 797 -5.21 15.47 27.12
N GLU A 798 -4.72 15.82 28.31
CA GLU A 798 -5.43 16.75 29.20
C GLU A 798 -5.48 18.19 28.65
N PRO A 799 -4.38 18.76 28.11
CA PRO A 799 -4.43 20.04 27.41
C PRO A 799 -5.35 20.02 26.18
N LEU A 800 -5.32 18.95 25.38
CA LEU A 800 -6.18 18.80 24.20
C LEU A 800 -7.67 18.69 24.53
N GLU A 801 -8.05 18.23 25.71
CA GLU A 801 -9.46 18.22 26.17
C GLU A 801 -9.96 19.59 26.69
N ARG A 802 -9.08 20.60 26.76
CA ARG A 802 -9.38 21.98 27.22
C ARG A 802 -9.42 23.01 26.10
N LEU A 803 -8.93 22.66 24.91
CA LEU A 803 -8.97 23.47 23.70
C LEU A 803 -10.36 23.41 23.03
#